data_AF-A0A800JNN7-F1
#
_entry.id   AF-A0A800JNN7-F1
#
_cell.length_a   1.000
_cell.length_b   1.000
_cell.length_c   1.000
_cell.angle_alpha   90.00
_cell.angle_beta   90.00
_cell.angle_gamma   90.00
#
_symmetry.space_group_name_H-M   'P 1'
#
loop_
_entity.id
_entity.type
_entity.pdbx_description
1 polymer ?
#
loop_
_entity_poly.entity_id
_entity_poly.type
_entity_poly.pdbx_seq_one_letter_code
_entity_poly.pdbx_strand_id
1 'polypeptide(L)'
;MPSSKPTDPDPEETSGVILGLTKKRRYKIYAWGALLLILSAIILTWSYLRPERWYTYTDQVAFEQVAQDVQPGYVVWDPAQAVTEVIGAEGMIGQPAISSDGARMVYSVANEEDNSNIFLRIWDGNNWGEPRPMRALNSQFNETTPTLSGNGELLFFTSDRPGGQGGKDIWVSKWDGVEYAWPLPLTARVNTPFDETDPDLSPDNMTLFFVSNRPHQGVGISEKEAAEAAAAEQLADVSEQKVDFEIYSADIATETAFDLITERQLSMLYSLREGALADKNVMSKLGGSKPSESAVEKALAYLANLQEEDGRWDIGKSGGQAGHDVAATSFSLLAFYGRGERHDKECKYQAKVKLGLDWLLGQQNAASGDLRGNSPKNNAMYDHGIAALALVEAYGVTKDSELKLKAQAAIDFIVESQHEEGGWRYKPKERGDLSVTGWMVMALASAKMSGLAIPQSTLDGVDNFLEIISGGKDGGSYGYTDSPGKGNSGKNAMNAAGFFCAQLNGASSNAAKAFESSLIIDKTGFQMNDIYYVYYGTLAAYQHQGPVWRKWLAKMHSEFLKTQEPEGSWPVGGGHGGQMGKVIVTALVALCLEAQYRYTPLYGLGFEPDPEGPNLNVLDSKSLPKDPIFRHAKHLKEFGSPSDEMAPVITDHGDFVYFTSSREGGFGGSDIYRSRISGEEPSVPANLGEEVNSKFNETNPAVRMAGFHLLFNSDRKQSISSLYGTKSKRVMMRYDYSKMPSMTWVKNNLVLLGSALTLFILFIFLFIRAFKRTQSVTEENDEVTQASAN
;
A
#
# COMPACT_ATOMS: atom_id res chain seq x y z
N MET A 1 -90.55 40.63 -28.82
CA MET A 1 -91.65 39.76 -28.32
C MET A 1 -92.30 39.11 -29.53
N PRO A 2 -92.55 37.78 -29.52
CA PRO A 2 -93.37 37.13 -28.50
C PRO A 2 -92.67 36.02 -27.71
N SER A 3 -93.23 35.76 -26.54
CA SER A 3 -92.85 34.75 -25.55
C SER A 3 -93.63 33.45 -25.74
N SER A 4 -93.06 32.31 -25.33
CA SER A 4 -93.82 31.25 -24.65
C SER A 4 -92.93 30.19 -23.98
N LYS A 5 -92.92 30.26 -22.63
CA LYS A 5 -92.80 29.25 -21.54
C LYS A 5 -91.96 27.95 -21.67
N PRO A 6 -91.32 27.50 -20.56
CA PRO A 6 -90.70 26.19 -20.42
C PRO A 6 -91.73 25.11 -20.04
N THR A 7 -91.54 23.89 -20.54
CA THR A 7 -92.26 22.67 -20.12
C THR A 7 -91.43 21.91 -19.08
N ASP A 8 -92.03 21.63 -17.93
CA ASP A 8 -91.51 20.71 -16.90
C ASP A 8 -91.43 19.27 -17.43
N PRO A 9 -90.47 18.43 -17.00
CA PRO A 9 -90.35 17.06 -17.43
C PRO A 9 -91.29 16.09 -16.68
N ASP A 10 -91.64 15.04 -17.42
CA ASP A 10 -92.60 13.96 -17.13
C ASP A 10 -92.32 13.16 -15.82
N PRO A 11 -93.32 12.78 -15.00
CA PRO A 11 -93.11 12.15 -13.69
C PRO A 11 -92.68 10.67 -13.70
N GLU A 12 -92.63 9.99 -14.86
CA GLU A 12 -92.45 8.53 -14.91
C GLU A 12 -90.99 8.02 -14.84
N GLU A 13 -89.97 8.89 -14.90
CA GLU A 13 -88.55 8.44 -14.87
C GLU A 13 -87.93 8.31 -13.46
N THR A 14 -88.69 8.52 -12.39
CA THR A 14 -88.15 8.57 -11.01
C THR A 14 -88.27 7.27 -10.20
N SER A 15 -88.90 6.21 -10.71
CA SER A 15 -89.14 4.97 -9.95
C SER A 15 -88.00 3.92 -9.96
N GLY A 16 -86.79 4.29 -10.39
CA GLY A 16 -85.66 3.35 -10.51
C GLY A 16 -84.27 3.94 -10.30
N VAL A 17 -84.16 5.06 -9.57
CA VAL A 17 -82.89 5.73 -9.29
C VAL A 17 -82.27 5.16 -8.01
N ILE A 18 -81.13 4.49 -8.13
CA ILE A 18 -80.28 4.10 -6.99
C ILE A 18 -78.94 4.79 -7.20
N LEU A 19 -78.44 5.49 -6.16
CA LEU A 19 -77.20 6.29 -6.20
C LEU A 19 -77.19 7.39 -7.29
N GLY A 20 -78.33 8.06 -7.52
CA GLY A 20 -78.42 9.15 -8.52
C GLY A 20 -78.30 8.70 -9.98
N LEU A 21 -78.30 7.38 -10.25
CA LEU A 21 -78.15 6.81 -11.58
C LEU A 21 -79.40 6.06 -12.00
N THR A 22 -79.92 6.39 -13.18
CA THR A 22 -81.01 5.64 -13.82
C THR A 22 -80.59 4.20 -14.07
N LYS A 23 -81.56 3.27 -14.06
CA LYS A 23 -81.32 1.82 -14.31
C LYS A 23 -80.49 1.58 -15.58
N LYS A 24 -80.72 2.39 -16.64
CA LYS A 24 -79.98 2.34 -17.91
C LYS A 24 -78.52 2.75 -17.77
N ARG A 25 -78.19 3.77 -16.97
CA ARG A 25 -76.79 4.18 -16.71
C ARG A 25 -76.04 3.14 -15.88
N ARG A 26 -76.70 2.51 -14.90
CA ARG A 26 -76.08 1.45 -14.07
C ARG A 26 -75.70 0.22 -14.89
N TYR A 27 -76.57 -0.25 -15.79
CA TYR A 27 -76.23 -1.36 -16.70
C TYR A 27 -75.04 -1.04 -17.62
N LYS A 28 -74.91 0.20 -18.10
CA LYS A 28 -73.73 0.61 -18.89
C LYS A 28 -72.46 0.58 -18.04
N ILE A 29 -72.51 1.07 -16.81
CA ILE A 29 -71.36 1.05 -15.89
C ILE A 29 -70.95 -0.38 -15.56
N TYR A 30 -71.90 -1.29 -15.29
CA TYR A 30 -71.60 -2.70 -15.06
C TYR A 30 -71.03 -3.38 -16.30
N ALA A 31 -71.53 -3.06 -17.49
CA ALA A 31 -71.01 -3.61 -18.74
C ALA A 31 -69.57 -3.14 -19.01
N TRP A 32 -69.26 -1.86 -18.80
CA TRP A 32 -67.90 -1.32 -18.92
C TRP A 32 -66.97 -1.86 -17.82
N GLY A 33 -67.45 -1.99 -16.59
CA GLY A 33 -66.68 -2.58 -15.48
C GLY A 33 -66.36 -4.06 -15.72
N ALA A 34 -67.32 -4.83 -16.24
CA ALA A 34 -67.11 -6.23 -16.62
C ALA A 34 -66.15 -6.36 -17.81
N LEU A 35 -66.22 -5.47 -18.81
CA LEU A 35 -65.25 -5.44 -19.91
C LEU A 35 -63.83 -5.23 -19.39
N LEU A 36 -63.67 -4.27 -18.47
CA LEU A 36 -62.38 -3.91 -17.91
C LEU A 36 -61.81 -5.06 -17.07
N LEU A 37 -62.64 -5.70 -16.23
CA LEU A 37 -62.23 -6.89 -15.47
C LEU A 37 -61.83 -8.07 -16.36
N ILE A 38 -62.54 -8.31 -17.46
CA ILE A 38 -62.22 -9.40 -18.38
C ILE A 38 -60.95 -9.08 -19.18
N LEU A 39 -60.78 -7.85 -19.67
CA LEU A 39 -59.52 -7.42 -20.29
C LEU A 39 -58.36 -7.54 -19.31
N SER A 40 -58.52 -7.10 -18.06
CA SER A 40 -57.52 -7.26 -17.01
C SER A 40 -57.24 -8.73 -16.72
N ALA A 41 -58.25 -9.59 -16.67
CA ALA A 41 -58.07 -11.04 -16.46
C ALA A 41 -57.35 -11.69 -17.65
N ILE A 42 -57.65 -11.31 -18.89
CA ILE A 42 -56.95 -11.78 -20.09
C ILE A 42 -55.49 -11.33 -20.06
N ILE A 43 -55.22 -10.05 -19.77
CA ILE A 43 -53.86 -9.49 -19.67
C ILE A 43 -53.08 -10.17 -18.54
N LEU A 44 -53.70 -10.36 -17.37
CA LEU A 44 -53.08 -11.01 -16.22
C LEU A 44 -52.82 -12.50 -16.50
N THR A 45 -53.76 -13.19 -17.13
CA THR A 45 -53.59 -14.60 -17.52
C THR A 45 -52.48 -14.74 -18.56
N TRP A 46 -52.41 -13.84 -19.54
CA TRP A 46 -51.34 -13.83 -20.53
C TRP A 46 -49.98 -13.46 -19.92
N SER A 47 -49.95 -12.56 -18.94
CA SER A 47 -48.76 -12.17 -18.18
C SER A 47 -48.34 -13.19 -17.09
N TYR A 48 -49.25 -14.05 -16.63
CA TYR A 48 -49.00 -15.09 -15.63
C TYR A 48 -48.54 -16.40 -16.29
N LEU A 49 -49.15 -16.79 -17.42
CA LEU A 49 -48.82 -18.03 -18.13
C LEU A 49 -47.59 -17.93 -19.06
N ARG A 50 -46.86 -16.79 -19.05
CA ARG A 50 -45.82 -16.37 -20.02
C ARG A 50 -45.11 -17.55 -20.70
N PRO A 51 -45.34 -17.77 -22.00
CA PRO A 51 -45.13 -19.10 -22.57
C PRO A 51 -43.70 -19.57 -22.61
N GLU A 52 -42.77 -18.70 -22.97
CA GLU A 52 -41.33 -18.98 -23.07
C GLU A 52 -40.60 -17.64 -22.92
N ARG A 53 -39.56 -17.57 -22.08
CA ARG A 53 -38.76 -16.36 -21.94
C ARG A 53 -37.68 -16.37 -23.02
N TRP A 54 -37.96 -15.67 -24.12
CA TRP A 54 -36.99 -15.41 -25.17
C TRP A 54 -36.18 -14.17 -24.80
N TYR A 55 -34.86 -14.33 -24.76
CA TYR A 55 -33.91 -13.29 -24.42
C TYR A 55 -33.06 -12.95 -25.64
N THR A 56 -32.84 -11.66 -25.85
CA THR A 56 -31.90 -11.16 -26.86
C THR A 56 -30.55 -10.87 -26.21
N TYR A 57 -29.48 -11.53 -26.66
CA TYR A 57 -28.09 -11.14 -26.41
C TYR A 57 -27.75 -9.99 -27.34
N THR A 58 -27.28 -8.87 -26.82
CA THR A 58 -26.79 -7.81 -27.68
C THR A 58 -25.78 -6.92 -26.98
N ASP A 59 -24.81 -6.43 -27.74
CA ASP A 59 -23.83 -5.40 -27.34
C ASP A 59 -24.28 -3.97 -27.74
N GLN A 60 -25.52 -3.84 -28.22
CA GLN A 60 -26.15 -2.62 -28.73
C GLN A 60 -25.52 -1.96 -29.96
N VAL A 61 -24.45 -2.53 -30.54
CA VAL A 61 -23.72 -1.89 -31.65
C VAL A 61 -23.56 -2.81 -32.86
N ALA A 62 -23.24 -4.09 -32.68
CA ALA A 62 -22.91 -4.97 -33.81
C ALA A 62 -23.37 -6.43 -33.69
N PHE A 63 -23.77 -6.90 -32.50
CA PHE A 63 -24.15 -8.30 -32.26
C PHE A 63 -25.56 -8.41 -31.68
N GLU A 64 -26.38 -9.29 -32.26
CA GLU A 64 -27.71 -9.64 -31.75
C GLU A 64 -27.99 -11.14 -31.96
N GLN A 65 -28.23 -11.89 -30.89
CA GLN A 65 -28.63 -13.31 -30.95
C GLN A 65 -29.82 -13.54 -30.01
N VAL A 66 -30.69 -14.50 -30.31
CA VAL A 66 -31.90 -14.77 -29.52
C VAL A 66 -31.91 -16.23 -29.04
N ALA A 67 -32.09 -16.46 -27.73
CA ALA A 67 -32.21 -17.81 -27.15
C ALA A 67 -33.24 -17.89 -26.01
N GLN A 68 -33.60 -19.12 -25.65
CA GLN A 68 -34.59 -19.45 -24.63
C GLN A 68 -33.88 -19.84 -23.31
N ASP A 69 -34.41 -19.38 -22.16
CA ASP A 69 -33.97 -19.77 -20.80
C ASP A 69 -32.50 -19.49 -20.45
N VAL A 70 -32.02 -18.29 -20.78
CA VAL A 70 -30.63 -17.85 -20.55
C VAL A 70 -30.42 -17.31 -19.13
N GLN A 71 -29.31 -17.69 -18.50
CA GLN A 71 -28.85 -17.12 -17.22
C GLN A 71 -28.33 -15.68 -17.43
N PRO A 72 -28.91 -14.66 -16.77
CA PRO A 72 -28.38 -13.29 -16.82
C PRO A 72 -27.00 -13.19 -16.15
N GLY A 73 -26.09 -12.43 -16.75
CA GLY A 73 -24.75 -12.16 -16.18
C GLY A 73 -23.59 -12.91 -16.83
N TYR A 74 -23.80 -13.63 -17.94
CA TYR A 74 -22.70 -14.16 -18.74
C TYR A 74 -21.90 -13.02 -19.38
N VAL A 75 -20.57 -13.14 -19.38
CA VAL A 75 -19.65 -12.17 -19.96
C VAL A 75 -18.98 -12.88 -21.13
N VAL A 76 -19.14 -12.36 -22.34
CA VAL A 76 -18.50 -12.91 -23.54
C VAL A 76 -17.23 -12.10 -23.80
N TRP A 77 -16.10 -12.79 -23.92
CA TRP A 77 -14.81 -12.20 -24.27
C TRP A 77 -14.61 -12.25 -25.78
N ASP A 78 -14.08 -11.17 -26.35
CA ASP A 78 -13.55 -11.21 -27.70
C ASP A 78 -12.26 -12.08 -27.71
N PRO A 79 -11.87 -12.70 -28.85
CA PRO A 79 -10.62 -13.43 -28.93
C PRO A 79 -9.42 -12.51 -28.59
N ALA A 80 -8.53 -12.99 -27.73
CA ALA A 80 -7.36 -12.21 -27.30
C ALA A 80 -6.42 -11.88 -28.48
N GLN A 81 -5.94 -10.64 -28.52
CA GLN A 81 -5.05 -10.12 -29.56
C GLN A 81 -3.78 -9.53 -28.97
N ALA A 82 -2.66 -9.65 -29.68
CA ALA A 82 -1.40 -9.04 -29.27
C ALA A 82 -1.53 -7.51 -29.26
N VAL A 83 -1.06 -6.87 -28.18
CA VAL A 83 -1.08 -5.40 -28.05
C VAL A 83 0.12 -4.84 -28.82
N THR A 84 -0.12 -4.27 -30.00
CA THR A 84 0.95 -3.78 -30.90
C THR A 84 1.41 -2.35 -30.62
N GLU A 85 0.67 -1.58 -29.81
CA GLU A 85 0.93 -0.15 -29.58
C GLU A 85 1.88 0.14 -28.41
N VAL A 86 2.21 -0.85 -27.56
CA VAL A 86 2.95 -0.64 -26.29
C VAL A 86 4.42 -1.07 -26.39
N ILE A 87 4.90 -1.48 -27.57
CA ILE A 87 6.24 -2.05 -27.72
C ILE A 87 7.26 -0.96 -28.08
N GLY A 88 7.80 -0.30 -27.05
CA GLY A 88 9.12 0.36 -27.13
C GLY A 88 10.25 -0.68 -27.13
N ALA A 89 11.47 -0.26 -27.45
CA ALA A 89 12.69 -1.08 -27.60
C ALA A 89 13.27 -1.66 -26.28
N GLU A 90 12.43 -1.93 -25.27
CA GLU A 90 12.81 -2.00 -23.84
C GLU A 90 12.85 -3.40 -23.23
N GLY A 91 12.74 -4.45 -24.02
CA GLY A 91 12.70 -5.82 -23.50
C GLY A 91 11.29 -6.26 -23.08
N MET A 92 11.20 -7.19 -22.13
CA MET A 92 9.94 -7.86 -21.76
C MET A 92 9.22 -7.11 -20.64
N ILE A 93 8.06 -6.52 -20.94
CA ILE A 93 7.17 -5.90 -19.95
C ILE A 93 6.49 -7.00 -19.13
N GLY A 94 6.79 -7.07 -17.84
CA GLY A 94 6.11 -7.91 -16.86
C GLY A 94 5.16 -7.09 -15.98
N GLN A 95 3.93 -7.60 -15.80
CA GLN A 95 2.97 -7.17 -14.76
C GLN A 95 2.71 -5.66 -14.72
N PRO A 96 2.05 -5.07 -15.74
CA PRO A 96 1.72 -3.65 -15.75
C PRO A 96 0.53 -3.32 -14.85
N ALA A 97 0.65 -2.26 -14.04
CA ALA A 97 -0.43 -1.60 -13.33
C ALA A 97 -0.66 -0.20 -13.89
N ILE A 98 -1.93 0.23 -13.94
CA ILE A 98 -2.32 1.56 -14.41
C ILE A 98 -3.10 2.25 -13.29
N SER A 99 -2.80 3.52 -13.02
CA SER A 99 -3.55 4.30 -12.04
C SER A 99 -5.01 4.45 -12.46
N SER A 100 -5.93 4.60 -11.50
CA SER A 100 -7.37 4.68 -11.82
C SER A 100 -7.76 5.89 -12.69
N ASP A 101 -6.96 6.96 -12.67
CA ASP A 101 -7.11 8.11 -13.58
C ASP A 101 -6.56 7.86 -15.00
N GLY A 102 -5.91 6.71 -15.23
CA GLY A 102 -5.27 6.34 -16.49
C GLY A 102 -3.98 7.11 -16.80
N ALA A 103 -3.52 7.98 -15.89
CA ALA A 103 -2.42 8.91 -16.18
C ALA A 103 -1.02 8.30 -15.97
N ARG A 104 -0.92 7.20 -15.21
CA ARG A 104 0.35 6.57 -14.85
C ARG A 104 0.30 5.08 -15.12
N MET A 105 1.37 4.56 -15.72
CA MET A 105 1.58 3.12 -15.89
C MET A 105 2.89 2.75 -15.19
N VAL A 106 2.85 1.69 -14.40
CA VAL A 106 4.00 1.14 -13.69
C VAL A 106 4.15 -0.33 -14.05
N TYR A 107 5.36 -0.79 -14.34
CA TYR A 107 5.60 -2.17 -14.76
C TYR A 107 7.02 -2.61 -14.40
N SER A 108 7.23 -3.92 -14.30
CA SER A 108 8.55 -4.51 -14.10
C SER A 108 9.17 -4.98 -15.41
N VAL A 109 10.50 -4.91 -15.52
CA VAL A 109 11.28 -5.45 -16.64
C VAL A 109 12.47 -6.21 -16.07
N ALA A 110 12.59 -7.48 -16.43
CA ALA A 110 13.78 -8.28 -16.13
C ALA A 110 14.93 -7.87 -17.07
N ASN A 111 16.10 -7.59 -16.50
CA ASN A 111 17.30 -7.28 -17.28
C ASN A 111 18.16 -8.53 -17.55
N GLU A 112 19.24 -8.38 -18.30
CA GLU A 112 20.16 -9.50 -18.67
C GLU A 112 20.91 -10.12 -17.47
N GLU A 113 20.92 -9.46 -16.31
CA GLU A 113 21.60 -9.91 -15.09
C GLU A 113 20.64 -10.64 -14.12
N ASP A 114 19.48 -11.10 -14.59
CA ASP A 114 18.41 -11.70 -13.77
C ASP A 114 17.89 -10.77 -12.66
N ASN A 115 18.06 -9.44 -12.84
CA ASN A 115 17.52 -8.44 -11.93
C ASN A 115 16.31 -7.73 -12.54
N SER A 116 15.17 -7.76 -11.84
CA SER A 116 13.93 -7.10 -12.26
C SER A 116 13.84 -5.69 -11.70
N ASN A 117 13.54 -4.72 -12.57
CA ASN A 117 13.45 -3.31 -12.23
C ASN A 117 12.07 -2.75 -12.58
N ILE A 118 11.58 -1.79 -11.80
CA ILE A 118 10.30 -1.12 -12.02
C ILE A 118 10.50 0.15 -12.85
N PHE A 119 9.58 0.41 -13.76
CA PHE A 119 9.53 1.57 -14.65
C PHE A 119 8.18 2.29 -14.55
N LEU A 120 8.20 3.60 -14.77
CA LEU A 120 7.06 4.52 -14.81
C LEU A 120 6.91 5.09 -16.22
N ARG A 121 5.67 5.21 -16.69
CA ARG A 121 5.29 6.05 -17.82
C ARG A 121 4.16 6.98 -17.42
N ILE A 122 4.20 8.19 -17.95
CA ILE A 122 3.18 9.22 -17.76
C ILE A 122 2.41 9.42 -19.07
N TRP A 123 1.09 9.49 -18.99
CA TRP A 123 0.23 9.82 -20.11
C TRP A 123 0.09 11.34 -20.23
N ASP A 124 0.39 11.90 -21.40
CA ASP A 124 0.30 13.35 -21.64
C ASP A 124 -1.10 13.81 -22.14
N GLY A 125 -2.04 12.87 -22.27
CA GLY A 125 -3.36 13.09 -22.86
C GLY A 125 -3.53 12.45 -24.25
N ASN A 126 -2.43 12.22 -24.97
CA ASN A 126 -2.42 11.65 -26.33
C ASN A 126 -1.47 10.46 -26.50
N ASN A 127 -0.32 10.47 -25.81
CA ASN A 127 0.69 9.42 -25.90
C ASN A 127 1.28 9.10 -24.52
N TRP A 128 1.79 7.88 -24.37
CA TRP A 128 2.64 7.53 -23.25
C TRP A 128 4.02 8.15 -23.46
N GLY A 129 4.54 8.78 -22.42
CA GLY A 129 5.93 9.24 -22.39
C GLY A 129 6.93 8.07 -22.43
N GLU A 130 8.21 8.44 -22.57
CA GLU A 130 9.34 7.52 -22.48
C GLU A 130 9.36 6.79 -21.12
N PRO A 131 9.86 5.54 -21.07
CA PRO A 131 10.02 4.81 -19.82
C PRO A 131 10.98 5.54 -18.89
N ARG A 132 10.61 5.64 -17.62
CA ARG A 132 11.48 6.18 -16.58
C ARG A 132 11.74 5.10 -15.54
N PRO A 133 13.00 4.70 -15.29
CA PRO A 133 13.27 3.77 -14.19
C PRO A 133 12.83 4.41 -12.86
N MET A 134 12.22 3.62 -11.98
CA MET A 134 11.88 4.05 -10.61
C MET A 134 13.15 4.18 -9.78
N ARG A 135 13.80 5.35 -9.86
CA ARG A 135 15.15 5.55 -9.35
C ARG A 135 15.26 5.25 -7.86
N ALA A 136 14.30 5.70 -7.06
CA ALA A 136 14.27 5.43 -5.61
C ALA A 136 13.94 3.97 -5.24
N LEU A 137 13.36 3.20 -6.15
CA LEU A 137 12.94 1.83 -5.86
C LEU A 137 13.93 0.82 -6.37
N ASN A 138 14.43 0.98 -7.58
CA ASN A 138 15.30 -0.01 -8.21
C ASN A 138 16.61 -0.20 -7.46
N SER A 139 17.08 -1.44 -7.32
CA SER A 139 18.31 -1.75 -6.57
C SER A 139 19.09 -2.95 -7.15
N GLN A 140 20.05 -3.50 -6.37
CA GLN A 140 20.73 -4.77 -6.72
C GLN A 140 19.91 -6.02 -6.35
N PHE A 141 18.69 -5.80 -5.90
CA PHE A 141 17.67 -6.78 -5.54
C PHE A 141 16.54 -6.70 -6.58
N ASN A 142 15.73 -7.74 -6.67
CA ASN A 142 14.61 -7.78 -7.58
C ASN A 142 13.48 -6.91 -7.06
N GLU A 143 12.91 -6.11 -7.95
CA GLU A 143 11.66 -5.38 -7.74
C GLU A 143 10.65 -5.76 -8.82
N THR A 144 9.54 -6.39 -8.41
CA THR A 144 8.53 -6.98 -9.31
C THR A 144 7.10 -6.62 -8.89
N THR A 145 6.14 -7.01 -9.73
CA THR A 145 4.70 -7.01 -9.41
C THR A 145 4.16 -5.67 -8.83
N PRO A 146 4.40 -4.53 -9.50
CA PRO A 146 3.89 -3.26 -9.01
C PRO A 146 2.36 -3.20 -9.11
N THR A 147 1.69 -2.66 -8.09
CA THR A 147 0.27 -2.27 -8.13
C THR A 147 0.10 -0.88 -7.53
N LEU A 148 -0.92 -0.16 -7.99
CA LEU A 148 -1.23 1.19 -7.53
C LEU A 148 -2.49 1.19 -6.69
N SER A 149 -2.46 2.00 -5.63
CA SER A 149 -3.69 2.40 -4.94
C SER A 149 -4.69 3.07 -5.89
N GLY A 150 -5.98 3.01 -5.58
CA GLY A 150 -7.05 3.60 -6.39
C GLY A 150 -6.94 5.12 -6.55
N ASN A 151 -6.29 5.82 -5.62
CA ASN A 151 -5.94 7.24 -5.77
C ASN A 151 -4.54 7.46 -6.37
N GLY A 152 -3.77 6.39 -6.54
CA GLY A 152 -2.40 6.39 -7.02
C GLY A 152 -1.43 7.20 -6.15
N GLU A 153 -1.71 7.38 -4.86
CA GLU A 153 -0.76 8.04 -3.95
C GLU A 153 0.26 7.03 -3.40
N LEU A 154 -0.11 5.75 -3.36
CA LEU A 154 0.71 4.63 -2.92
C LEU A 154 0.95 3.65 -4.05
N LEU A 155 2.17 3.12 -4.09
CA LEU A 155 2.59 1.98 -4.91
C LEU A 155 2.95 0.83 -3.98
N PHE A 156 2.42 -0.36 -4.27
CA PHE A 156 2.87 -1.61 -3.65
C PHE A 156 3.66 -2.41 -4.67
N PHE A 157 4.68 -3.13 -4.21
CA PHE A 157 5.54 -3.93 -5.07
C PHE A 157 6.18 -5.06 -4.27
N THR A 158 6.62 -6.11 -4.96
CA THR A 158 7.36 -7.20 -4.32
C THR A 158 8.86 -6.94 -4.45
N SER A 159 9.63 -7.23 -3.39
CA SER A 159 11.08 -7.17 -3.46
C SER A 159 11.74 -8.24 -2.60
N ASP A 160 12.87 -8.78 -3.11
CA ASP A 160 13.77 -9.68 -2.35
C ASP A 160 14.90 -8.92 -1.64
N ARG A 161 14.76 -7.60 -1.49
CA ARG A 161 15.70 -6.79 -0.73
C ARG A 161 15.65 -7.14 0.76
N PRO A 162 16.80 -7.14 1.44
CA PRO A 162 16.84 -7.28 2.89
C PRO A 162 16.10 -6.13 3.57
N GLY A 163 15.48 -6.40 4.72
CA GLY A 163 14.64 -5.44 5.44
C GLY A 163 13.18 -5.89 5.58
N GLY A 164 12.73 -6.81 4.73
CA GLY A 164 11.46 -7.52 4.89
C GLY A 164 11.54 -8.66 5.91
N GLN A 165 10.51 -9.52 5.96
CA GLN A 165 10.42 -10.62 6.93
C GLN A 165 10.90 -11.95 6.36
N GLY A 166 10.94 -12.11 5.04
CA GLY A 166 11.17 -13.38 4.36
C GLY A 166 12.05 -13.24 3.12
N GLY A 167 11.83 -14.14 2.15
CA GLY A 167 12.59 -14.16 0.90
C GLY A 167 12.14 -13.06 -0.06
N LYS A 168 10.85 -13.08 -0.42
CA LYS A 168 10.18 -12.00 -1.14
C LYS A 168 9.12 -11.39 -0.25
N ASP A 169 9.14 -10.07 -0.14
CA ASP A 169 8.23 -9.33 0.72
C ASP A 169 7.45 -8.28 -0.08
N ILE A 170 6.28 -7.89 0.42
CA ILE A 170 5.53 -6.76 -0.12
C ILE A 170 6.02 -5.47 0.53
N TRP A 171 6.31 -4.48 -0.31
CA TRP A 171 6.76 -3.14 0.06
C TRP A 171 5.74 -2.10 -0.40
N VAL A 172 5.68 -0.98 0.32
CA VAL A 172 4.88 0.19 -0.03
C VAL A 172 5.78 1.41 -0.22
N SER A 173 5.42 2.26 -1.18
CA SER A 173 6.13 3.48 -1.52
C SER A 173 5.13 4.62 -1.78
N LYS A 174 5.57 5.86 -1.59
CA LYS A 174 4.73 7.06 -1.64
C LYS A 174 5.05 7.93 -2.82
N TRP A 175 4.02 8.43 -3.50
CA TRP A 175 4.17 9.45 -4.51
C TRP A 175 4.61 10.78 -3.88
N ASP A 176 5.75 11.30 -4.32
CA ASP A 176 6.30 12.56 -3.84
C ASP A 176 6.01 13.76 -4.77
N GLY A 177 5.14 13.57 -5.78
CA GLY A 177 4.90 14.55 -6.84
C GLY A 177 5.68 14.27 -8.13
N VAL A 178 6.75 13.47 -8.05
CA VAL A 178 7.69 13.20 -9.16
C VAL A 178 7.88 11.70 -9.38
N GLU A 179 8.10 10.94 -8.30
CA GLU A 179 8.24 9.50 -8.32
C GLU A 179 7.70 8.87 -7.02
N TYR A 180 7.73 7.53 -6.97
CA TYR A 180 7.47 6.80 -5.74
C TYR A 180 8.76 6.61 -4.95
N ALA A 181 8.81 7.10 -3.70
CA ALA A 181 9.95 7.01 -2.80
C ALA A 181 9.55 6.54 -1.38
N TRP A 182 10.52 6.39 -0.48
CA TRP A 182 10.32 5.77 0.84
C TRP A 182 9.76 4.35 0.77
N PRO A 183 10.48 3.42 0.10
CA PRO A 183 10.11 2.01 0.13
C PRO A 183 10.20 1.48 1.56
N LEU A 184 9.07 1.03 2.10
CA LEU A 184 8.97 0.39 3.41
C LEU A 184 8.33 -1.00 3.29
N PRO A 185 8.84 -2.02 3.98
CA PRO A 185 8.19 -3.33 3.99
C PRO A 185 6.86 -3.24 4.74
N LEU A 186 5.88 -4.05 4.33
CA LEU A 186 4.68 -4.25 5.13
C LEU A 186 5.02 -4.99 6.44
N THR A 187 4.12 -4.86 7.41
CA THR A 187 4.30 -5.41 8.76
C THR A 187 4.22 -6.94 8.76
N ALA A 188 4.60 -7.57 9.88
CA ALA A 188 4.48 -9.02 10.10
C ALA A 188 3.05 -9.60 9.97
N ARG A 189 2.03 -8.72 9.91
CA ARG A 189 0.62 -9.08 9.64
C ARG A 189 0.36 -9.50 8.20
N VAL A 190 1.17 -8.99 7.28
CA VAL A 190 1.12 -9.30 5.85
C VAL A 190 2.36 -10.09 5.49
N ASN A 191 3.54 -9.53 5.70
CA ASN A 191 4.82 -10.18 5.41
C ASN A 191 5.17 -11.22 6.48
N THR A 192 5.73 -12.35 6.11
CA THR A 192 6.14 -13.43 7.01
C THR A 192 7.53 -13.95 6.64
N PRO A 193 8.10 -14.93 7.36
CA PRO A 193 9.33 -15.60 6.91
C PRO A 193 9.25 -16.26 5.53
N PHE A 194 8.03 -16.44 4.99
CA PHE A 194 7.77 -17.02 3.67
C PHE A 194 7.84 -15.96 2.56
N ASP A 195 7.43 -16.32 1.34
CA ASP A 195 7.36 -15.36 0.24
C ASP A 195 5.94 -14.81 0.12
N GLU A 196 5.84 -13.48 0.08
CA GLU A 196 4.63 -12.75 -0.29
C GLU A 196 4.88 -11.99 -1.59
N THR A 197 4.04 -12.23 -2.60
CA THR A 197 4.17 -11.62 -3.93
C THR A 197 2.81 -11.22 -4.49
N ASP A 198 2.85 -10.60 -5.66
CA ASP A 198 1.70 -10.23 -6.49
C ASP A 198 0.62 -9.44 -5.72
N PRO A 199 0.99 -8.33 -5.04
CA PRO A 199 0.03 -7.48 -4.36
C PRO A 199 -0.93 -6.84 -5.37
N ASP A 200 -2.20 -6.74 -4.99
CA ASP A 200 -3.20 -5.93 -5.66
C ASP A 200 -4.14 -5.28 -4.65
N LEU A 201 -4.25 -3.94 -4.70
CA LEU A 201 -5.08 -3.20 -3.74
C LEU A 201 -6.46 -2.93 -4.32
N SER A 202 -7.49 -3.12 -3.51
CA SER A 202 -8.85 -2.78 -3.89
C SER A 202 -8.99 -1.28 -4.23
N PRO A 203 -9.89 -0.91 -5.16
CA PRO A 203 -10.05 0.47 -5.64
C PRO A 203 -10.44 1.47 -4.56
N ASP A 204 -11.08 1.00 -3.48
CA ASP A 204 -11.42 1.81 -2.30
C ASP A 204 -10.25 1.95 -1.31
N ASN A 205 -9.08 1.38 -1.62
CA ASN A 205 -7.87 1.33 -0.80
C ASN A 205 -8.03 0.60 0.55
N MET A 206 -9.04 -0.28 0.68
CA MET A 206 -9.38 -0.90 1.96
C MET A 206 -8.84 -2.31 2.13
N THR A 207 -8.67 -3.08 1.05
CA THR A 207 -8.29 -4.50 1.11
C THR A 207 -7.17 -4.79 0.14
N LEU A 208 -6.07 -5.33 0.64
CA LEU A 208 -4.95 -5.83 -0.15
C LEU A 208 -5.15 -7.31 -0.43
N PHE A 209 -5.15 -7.71 -1.69
CA PHE A 209 -5.01 -9.10 -2.12
C PHE A 209 -3.55 -9.36 -2.45
N PHE A 210 -3.07 -10.57 -2.19
CA PHE A 210 -1.70 -10.98 -2.51
C PHE A 210 -1.61 -12.50 -2.47
N VAL A 211 -0.46 -13.06 -2.85
CA VAL A 211 -0.22 -14.50 -2.74
C VAL A 211 0.91 -14.80 -1.78
N SER A 212 0.80 -15.91 -1.07
CA SER A 212 1.82 -16.37 -0.14
C SER A 212 2.01 -17.88 -0.23
N ASN A 213 3.25 -18.33 -0.06
CA ASN A 213 3.61 -19.75 0.07
C ASN A 213 3.79 -20.19 1.53
N ARG A 214 3.22 -19.45 2.47
CA ARG A 214 3.18 -19.85 3.89
C ARG A 214 2.28 -21.08 4.07
N PRO A 215 2.68 -22.05 4.92
CA PRO A 215 1.76 -23.05 5.42
C PRO A 215 0.55 -22.40 6.09
N HIS A 216 -0.65 -22.84 5.72
CA HIS A 216 -1.87 -22.46 6.42
C HIS A 216 -2.41 -23.64 7.22
N GLN A 217 -2.94 -23.29 8.38
CA GLN A 217 -3.53 -24.22 9.31
C GLN A 217 -5.05 -24.18 9.16
N GLY A 218 -5.65 -25.28 8.72
CA GLY A 218 -6.97 -25.68 9.24
C GLY A 218 -6.94 -26.01 10.76
N VAL A 219 -6.17 -25.28 11.59
CA VAL A 219 -5.70 -25.73 12.92
C VAL A 219 -5.68 -24.60 13.98
N GLY A 220 -6.79 -23.89 14.17
CA GLY A 220 -7.22 -23.43 15.51
C GLY A 220 -6.23 -22.72 16.46
N ILE A 221 -5.33 -21.86 15.97
CA ILE A 221 -4.58 -20.92 16.81
C ILE A 221 -5.08 -19.48 16.59
N SER A 222 -5.05 -18.68 17.64
CA SER A 222 -5.45 -17.27 17.60
C SER A 222 -4.43 -16.42 16.84
N GLU A 223 -4.86 -15.28 16.28
CA GLU A 223 -3.97 -14.32 15.58
C GLU A 223 -2.74 -13.93 16.40
N LYS A 224 -2.85 -13.91 17.73
CA LYS A 224 -1.75 -13.60 18.64
C LYS A 224 -0.67 -14.69 18.65
N GLU A 225 -1.10 -15.96 18.63
CA GLU A 225 -0.19 -17.11 18.63
C GLU A 225 0.55 -17.25 17.30
N ALA A 226 -0.11 -16.90 16.18
CA ALA A 226 0.55 -16.85 14.87
C ALA A 226 1.61 -15.73 14.78
N ALA A 227 1.35 -14.56 15.36
CA ALA A 227 2.31 -13.46 15.43
C ALA A 227 3.51 -13.78 16.34
N GLU A 228 3.27 -14.45 17.48
CA GLU A 228 4.34 -14.93 18.38
C GLU A 228 5.18 -16.04 17.73
N ALA A 229 4.56 -16.93 16.95
CA ALA A 229 5.27 -17.96 16.18
C ALA A 229 6.11 -17.38 15.04
N ALA A 230 5.58 -16.44 14.26
CA ALA A 230 6.32 -15.77 13.19
C ALA A 230 7.54 -15.00 13.72
N ALA A 231 7.40 -14.29 14.85
CA ALA A 231 8.52 -13.61 15.50
C ALA A 231 9.58 -14.59 16.06
N ALA A 232 9.17 -15.80 16.46
CA ALA A 232 10.10 -16.85 16.91
C ALA A 232 10.77 -17.60 15.74
N GLU A 233 10.11 -17.71 14.58
CA GLU A 233 10.56 -18.43 13.39
C GLU A 233 11.33 -17.57 12.37
N GLN A 234 11.35 -16.24 12.48
CA GLN A 234 12.12 -15.29 11.64
C GLN A 234 13.63 -15.60 11.52
N LEU A 235 14.15 -16.56 12.28
CA LEU A 235 15.55 -16.97 12.29
C LEU A 235 15.78 -18.44 11.88
N ALA A 236 14.73 -19.18 11.56
CA ALA A 236 14.81 -20.55 11.06
C ALA A 236 14.76 -20.56 9.54
N ASP A 237 15.53 -21.45 8.91
CA ASP A 237 15.39 -21.72 7.48
C ASP A 237 14.01 -22.38 7.24
N VAL A 238 13.10 -21.62 6.62
CA VAL A 238 11.73 -22.07 6.30
C VAL A 238 11.58 -22.64 4.89
N SER A 239 12.68 -22.78 4.14
CA SER A 239 12.64 -23.21 2.73
C SER A 239 11.91 -24.54 2.52
N GLU A 240 12.14 -25.52 3.40
CA GLU A 240 11.51 -26.85 3.37
C GLU A 240 10.03 -26.85 3.81
N GLN A 241 9.52 -25.71 4.30
CA GLN A 241 8.14 -25.56 4.76
C GLN A 241 7.26 -24.83 3.73
N LYS A 242 7.82 -24.30 2.64
CA LYS A 242 7.04 -23.59 1.62
C LYS A 242 6.03 -24.53 0.94
N VAL A 243 4.82 -24.03 0.73
CA VAL A 243 3.75 -24.71 -0.04
C VAL A 243 3.54 -24.02 -1.40
N ASP A 244 2.61 -24.49 -2.22
CA ASP A 244 2.21 -23.77 -3.43
C ASP A 244 1.60 -22.40 -3.05
N PHE A 245 1.73 -21.40 -3.93
CA PHE A 245 1.19 -20.06 -3.68
C PHE A 245 -0.34 -20.09 -3.63
N GLU A 246 -0.90 -19.46 -2.61
CA GLU A 246 -2.34 -19.29 -2.45
C GLU A 246 -2.71 -17.82 -2.24
N ILE A 247 -3.97 -17.47 -2.49
CA ILE A 247 -4.46 -16.08 -2.39
C ILE A 247 -4.87 -15.74 -0.96
N TYR A 248 -4.33 -14.64 -0.46
CA TYR A 248 -4.65 -14.03 0.83
C TYR A 248 -5.25 -12.64 0.64
N SER A 249 -5.96 -12.17 1.66
CA SER A 249 -6.39 -10.77 1.77
C SER A 249 -6.06 -10.16 3.13
N ALA A 250 -5.79 -8.86 3.17
CA ALA A 250 -5.59 -8.12 4.40
C ALA A 250 -6.32 -6.77 4.35
N ASP A 251 -7.14 -6.49 5.37
CA ASP A 251 -7.91 -5.25 5.47
C ASP A 251 -7.08 -4.15 6.16
N ILE A 252 -7.20 -2.90 5.71
CA ILE A 252 -6.57 -1.76 6.38
C ILE A 252 -7.16 -1.54 7.78
N ALA A 253 -6.31 -1.22 8.75
CA ALA A 253 -6.70 -0.90 10.11
C ALA A 253 -7.16 0.57 10.20
N THR A 254 -8.46 0.79 10.42
CA THR A 254 -9.07 2.13 10.52
C THR A 254 -8.83 2.83 11.85
N GLU A 255 -8.49 2.09 12.92
CA GLU A 255 -8.06 2.62 14.21
C GLU A 255 -6.62 2.18 14.48
N THR A 256 -5.69 3.12 14.54
CA THR A 256 -4.31 2.86 14.93
C THR A 256 -4.24 2.63 16.43
N ALA A 257 -4.52 1.40 16.86
CA ALA A 257 -4.12 0.94 18.19
C ALA A 257 -2.59 1.06 18.32
N PHE A 258 -2.11 1.45 19.50
CA PHE A 258 -0.68 1.64 19.80
C PHE A 258 0.19 0.41 19.42
N ASP A 259 -0.39 -0.79 19.50
CA ASP A 259 0.26 -2.05 19.15
C ASP A 259 0.53 -2.18 17.64
N LEU A 260 -0.35 -1.63 16.79
CA LEU A 260 -0.24 -1.67 15.32
C LEU A 260 0.89 -0.79 14.77
N ILE A 261 1.15 0.35 15.42
CA ILE A 261 2.26 1.25 15.07
C ILE A 261 3.59 0.63 15.51
N THR A 262 3.62 -0.02 16.68
CA THR A 262 4.82 -0.64 17.24
C THR A 262 5.32 -1.81 16.40
N GLU A 263 4.42 -2.69 15.94
CA GLU A 263 4.73 -3.86 15.11
C GLU A 263 5.30 -3.49 13.73
N ARG A 264 4.79 -2.39 13.15
CA ARG A 264 5.28 -1.86 11.87
C ARG A 264 6.72 -1.39 11.94
N GLN A 265 7.04 -0.60 12.96
CA GLN A 265 8.30 0.12 13.02
C GLN A 265 9.47 -0.80 13.41
N LEU A 266 9.13 -1.93 14.06
CA LEU A 266 10.00 -3.06 14.36
C LEU A 266 10.67 -3.69 13.12
N SER A 267 9.92 -3.90 12.04
CA SER A 267 10.43 -4.53 10.82
C SER A 267 11.50 -3.69 10.11
N MET A 268 11.49 -2.37 10.29
CA MET A 268 12.23 -1.45 9.43
C MET A 268 13.68 -1.19 9.85
N LEU A 269 13.99 -1.22 11.15
CA LEU A 269 15.34 -0.86 11.61
C LEU A 269 16.36 -1.98 11.44
N TYR A 270 15.94 -3.23 11.65
CA TYR A 270 16.87 -4.28 12.04
C TYR A 270 16.89 -5.47 11.10
N SER A 271 15.80 -5.71 10.36
CA SER A 271 15.75 -6.82 9.39
C SER A 271 16.81 -6.69 8.30
N LEU A 272 17.16 -5.45 7.88
CA LEU A 272 18.27 -5.22 6.95
C LEU A 272 19.60 -5.72 7.52
N ARG A 273 19.87 -5.37 8.78
CA ARG A 273 21.09 -5.78 9.50
C ARG A 273 21.14 -7.28 9.66
N GLU A 274 20.05 -7.90 10.10
CA GLU A 274 20.02 -9.35 10.34
C GLU A 274 20.21 -10.13 9.04
N GLY A 275 19.52 -9.73 7.96
CA GLY A 275 19.72 -10.32 6.63
C GLY A 275 21.15 -10.16 6.11
N ALA A 276 21.75 -8.98 6.27
CA ALA A 276 23.14 -8.75 5.87
C ALA A 276 24.14 -9.58 6.69
N LEU A 277 23.93 -9.70 8.00
CA LEU A 277 24.83 -10.46 8.87
C LEU A 277 24.70 -11.98 8.68
N ALA A 278 23.53 -12.45 8.24
CA ALA A 278 23.26 -13.85 7.94
C ALA A 278 23.82 -14.29 6.56
N ASP A 279 23.78 -13.42 5.55
CA ASP A 279 24.22 -13.74 4.19
C ASP A 279 25.32 -12.79 3.66
N LYS A 280 26.47 -13.38 3.31
CA LYS A 280 27.62 -12.67 2.72
C LYS A 280 27.32 -12.06 1.35
N ASN A 281 26.42 -12.66 0.56
CA ASN A 281 26.02 -12.12 -0.73
C ASN A 281 25.20 -10.84 -0.54
N VAL A 282 24.24 -10.85 0.39
CA VAL A 282 23.48 -9.67 0.79
C VAL A 282 24.43 -8.59 1.32
N MET A 283 25.32 -8.93 2.26
CA MET A 283 26.34 -8.00 2.77
C MET A 283 27.15 -7.35 1.65
N SER A 284 27.57 -8.15 0.65
CA SER A 284 28.35 -7.64 -0.48
C SER A 284 27.54 -6.69 -1.37
N LYS A 285 26.26 -6.97 -1.61
CA LYS A 285 25.36 -6.09 -2.39
C LYS A 285 25.15 -4.74 -1.71
N LEU A 286 25.13 -4.72 -0.37
CA LEU A 286 25.02 -3.49 0.43
C LEU A 286 26.31 -2.67 0.48
N GLY A 287 27.43 -3.24 0.02
CA GLY A 287 28.74 -2.58 -0.05
C GLY A 287 29.79 -3.16 0.91
N GLY A 288 29.40 -4.08 1.80
CA GLY A 288 30.29 -4.72 2.75
C GLY A 288 31.30 -5.65 2.09
N SER A 289 32.41 -5.88 2.77
CA SER A 289 33.52 -6.68 2.25
C SER A 289 34.19 -7.45 3.39
N LYS A 290 34.86 -8.57 3.09
CA LYS A 290 35.60 -9.31 4.12
C LYS A 290 36.59 -8.42 4.91
N PRO A 291 37.34 -7.49 4.27
CA PRO A 291 38.18 -6.55 5.01
C PRO A 291 37.40 -5.57 5.90
N SER A 292 36.28 -4.98 5.43
CA SER A 292 35.47 -4.07 6.25
C SER A 292 34.90 -4.78 7.48
N GLU A 293 34.37 -5.98 7.30
CA GLU A 293 33.78 -6.74 8.40
C GLU A 293 34.83 -7.20 9.41
N SER A 294 36.02 -7.59 8.93
CA SER A 294 37.15 -7.88 9.81
C SER A 294 37.60 -6.64 10.58
N ALA A 295 37.55 -5.45 9.98
CA ALA A 295 37.88 -4.21 10.66
C ALA A 295 36.88 -3.88 11.78
N VAL A 296 35.57 -4.07 11.55
CA VAL A 296 34.54 -3.93 12.58
C VAL A 296 34.76 -4.91 13.73
N GLU A 297 35.05 -6.18 13.44
CA GLU A 297 35.30 -7.19 14.49
C GLU A 297 36.49 -6.85 15.38
N LYS A 298 37.57 -6.29 14.81
CA LYS A 298 38.73 -5.82 15.56
C LYS A 298 38.40 -4.57 16.38
N ALA A 299 37.59 -3.66 15.84
CA ALA A 299 37.12 -2.48 16.57
C ALA A 299 36.35 -2.88 17.83
N LEU A 300 35.44 -3.84 17.71
CA LEU A 300 34.67 -4.35 18.87
C LEU A 300 35.56 -5.09 19.87
N ALA A 301 36.55 -5.86 19.41
CA ALA A 301 37.52 -6.50 20.30
C ALA A 301 38.33 -5.47 21.10
N TYR A 302 38.77 -4.39 20.44
CA TYR A 302 39.43 -3.26 21.10
C TYR A 302 38.53 -2.62 22.17
N LEU A 303 37.28 -2.32 21.82
CA LEU A 303 36.32 -1.73 22.77
C LEU A 303 36.07 -2.69 23.95
N ALA A 304 35.84 -3.97 23.72
CA ALA A 304 35.60 -4.96 24.78
C ALA A 304 36.76 -5.06 25.79
N ASN A 305 38.00 -4.87 25.33
CA ASN A 305 39.21 -4.89 26.16
C ASN A 305 39.40 -3.63 27.00
N LEU A 306 38.79 -2.51 26.61
CA LEU A 306 38.87 -1.24 27.35
C LEU A 306 37.73 -1.01 28.34
N GLN A 307 36.68 -1.85 28.31
CA GLN A 307 35.59 -1.73 29.27
C GLN A 307 36.11 -1.94 30.69
N GLU A 308 35.74 -1.03 31.59
CA GLU A 308 36.08 -1.08 33.01
C GLU A 308 35.27 -2.18 33.74
N GLU A 309 35.69 -2.54 34.96
CA GLU A 309 35.03 -3.56 35.78
C GLU A 309 33.58 -3.19 36.15
N ASP A 310 33.28 -1.88 36.25
CA ASP A 310 31.94 -1.36 36.53
C ASP A 310 31.04 -1.24 35.28
N GLY A 311 31.58 -1.55 34.09
CA GLY A 311 30.84 -1.55 32.83
C GLY A 311 31.03 -0.33 31.94
N ARG A 312 31.58 0.76 32.46
CA ARG A 312 31.74 1.99 31.66
C ARG A 312 32.94 1.90 30.73
N TRP A 313 32.94 2.74 29.71
CA TRP A 313 34.14 3.10 28.98
C TRP A 313 34.65 4.44 29.46
N ASP A 314 35.84 4.44 30.06
CA ASP A 314 36.48 5.64 30.58
C ASP A 314 37.08 6.47 29.44
N ILE A 315 36.45 7.61 29.13
CA ILE A 315 36.92 8.46 28.03
C ILE A 315 38.30 9.04 28.31
N GLY A 316 38.59 9.36 29.57
CA GLY A 316 39.85 9.97 30.01
C GLY A 316 41.03 9.03 29.82
N LYS A 317 40.87 7.75 30.13
CA LYS A 317 41.90 6.71 29.88
C LYS A 317 42.19 6.52 28.40
N SER A 318 41.23 6.83 27.53
CA SER A 318 41.41 6.77 26.07
C SER A 318 41.94 8.08 25.45
N GLY A 319 42.30 9.06 26.28
CA GLY A 319 42.87 10.34 25.84
C GLY A 319 41.84 11.39 25.43
N GLY A 320 40.55 11.18 25.71
CA GLY A 320 39.49 12.16 25.48
C GLY A 320 39.24 13.08 26.67
N GLN A 321 38.24 13.96 26.55
CA GLN A 321 37.86 14.92 27.57
C GLN A 321 37.13 14.24 28.73
N ALA A 322 37.78 14.14 29.88
CA ALA A 322 37.22 13.51 31.08
C ALA A 322 35.86 14.10 31.51
N GLY A 323 34.97 13.21 31.98
CA GLY A 323 33.61 13.56 32.41
C GLY A 323 32.53 13.36 31.35
N HIS A 324 32.85 12.65 30.26
CA HIS A 324 31.93 12.26 29.19
C HIS A 324 31.87 10.72 29.01
N ASP A 325 31.96 9.97 30.12
CA ASP A 325 31.93 8.50 30.10
C ASP A 325 30.56 7.96 29.68
N VAL A 326 29.49 8.73 29.88
CA VAL A 326 28.16 8.44 29.37
C VAL A 326 28.18 8.39 27.85
N ALA A 327 28.74 9.41 27.19
CA ALA A 327 28.90 9.42 25.74
C ALA A 327 29.79 8.27 25.25
N ALA A 328 30.94 8.03 25.91
CA ALA A 328 31.85 6.95 25.53
C ALA A 328 31.20 5.57 25.62
N THR A 329 30.53 5.28 26.73
CA THR A 329 29.79 4.02 26.93
C THR A 329 28.67 3.88 25.91
N SER A 330 27.93 4.96 25.64
CA SER A 330 26.83 4.94 24.68
C SER A 330 27.30 4.68 23.24
N PHE A 331 28.41 5.29 22.80
CA PHE A 331 29.00 4.99 21.49
C PHE A 331 29.50 3.55 21.39
N SER A 332 30.13 3.02 22.44
CA SER A 332 30.55 1.62 22.45
C SER A 332 29.36 0.66 22.35
N LEU A 333 28.28 0.92 23.10
CA LEU A 333 27.03 0.14 23.00
C LEU A 333 26.43 0.22 21.60
N LEU A 334 26.35 1.41 20.99
CA LEU A 334 25.84 1.59 19.63
C LEU A 334 26.63 0.73 18.62
N ALA A 335 27.95 0.62 18.76
CA ALA A 335 28.77 -0.24 17.89
C ALA A 335 28.52 -1.73 18.10
N PHE A 336 28.38 -2.18 19.36
CA PHE A 336 28.01 -3.56 19.63
C PHE A 336 26.64 -3.91 19.05
N TYR A 337 25.61 -3.09 19.29
CA TYR A 337 24.28 -3.29 18.71
C TYR A 337 24.31 -3.18 17.18
N GLY A 338 25.12 -2.27 16.62
CA GLY A 338 25.29 -2.13 15.17
C GLY A 338 25.77 -3.42 14.50
N ARG A 339 26.66 -4.17 15.15
CA ARG A 339 27.13 -5.49 14.69
C ARG A 339 26.21 -6.67 15.06
N GLY A 340 25.11 -6.42 15.78
CA GLY A 340 24.15 -7.43 16.22
C GLY A 340 24.49 -8.11 17.56
N GLU A 341 25.45 -7.58 18.32
CA GLU A 341 25.76 -8.05 19.67
C GLU A 341 24.74 -7.48 20.65
N ARG A 342 24.10 -8.34 21.46
CA ARG A 342 22.93 -7.98 22.28
C ARG A 342 23.09 -8.44 23.72
N HIS A 343 22.37 -7.81 24.65
CA HIS A 343 22.37 -8.22 26.06
C HIS A 343 21.44 -9.40 26.35
N ASP A 344 20.37 -9.55 25.57
CA ASP A 344 19.25 -10.47 25.82
C ASP A 344 19.39 -11.84 25.14
N LYS A 345 20.40 -12.02 24.28
CA LYS A 345 20.66 -13.26 23.54
C LYS A 345 22.14 -13.65 23.64
N GLU A 346 22.41 -14.95 23.64
CA GLU A 346 23.78 -15.47 23.63
C GLU A 346 24.52 -14.99 22.36
N CYS A 347 25.60 -14.25 22.56
CA CYS A 347 26.50 -13.76 21.52
C CYS A 347 27.90 -13.50 22.09
N LYS A 348 28.89 -13.24 21.23
CA LYS A 348 30.30 -13.16 21.60
C LYS A 348 30.58 -12.14 22.70
N TYR A 349 29.92 -10.98 22.65
CA TYR A 349 30.13 -9.88 23.59
C TYR A 349 28.94 -9.63 24.52
N GLN A 350 28.01 -10.58 24.66
CA GLN A 350 26.78 -10.41 25.47
C GLN A 350 27.04 -9.83 26.86
N ALA A 351 28.01 -10.39 27.60
CA ALA A 351 28.34 -9.94 28.95
C ALA A 351 28.86 -8.50 28.99
N LYS A 352 29.61 -8.08 27.98
CA LYS A 352 30.14 -6.71 27.84
C LYS A 352 29.02 -5.72 27.55
N VAL A 353 28.12 -6.08 26.62
CA VAL A 353 26.94 -5.27 26.26
C VAL A 353 26.04 -5.11 27.48
N LYS A 354 25.71 -6.21 28.17
CA LYS A 354 24.87 -6.18 29.37
C LYS A 354 25.46 -5.29 30.46
N LEU A 355 26.75 -5.46 30.78
CA LEU A 355 27.40 -4.70 31.84
C LEU A 355 27.44 -3.19 31.52
N GLY A 356 27.68 -2.83 30.26
CA GLY A 356 27.67 -1.43 29.82
C GLY A 356 26.27 -0.81 29.86
N LEU A 357 25.25 -1.57 29.46
CA LEU A 357 23.85 -1.14 29.52
C LEU A 357 23.39 -0.94 30.98
N ASP A 358 23.72 -1.89 31.87
CA ASP A 358 23.40 -1.79 33.30
C ASP A 358 24.03 -0.54 33.93
N TRP A 359 25.29 -0.24 33.59
CA TRP A 359 25.96 0.99 34.03
C TRP A 359 25.29 2.25 33.51
N LEU A 360 24.93 2.29 32.22
CA LEU A 360 24.27 3.43 31.58
C LEU A 360 22.90 3.72 32.22
N LEU A 361 22.10 2.67 32.48
CA LEU A 361 20.84 2.78 33.20
C LEU A 361 21.02 3.31 34.62
N GLY A 362 22.14 2.98 35.27
CA GLY A 362 22.54 3.54 36.56
C GLY A 362 22.82 5.05 36.54
N GLN A 363 23.04 5.65 35.36
CA GLN A 363 23.22 7.10 35.20
C GLN A 363 21.89 7.86 35.01
N GLN A 364 20.79 7.14 34.75
CA GLN A 364 19.49 7.77 34.51
C GLN A 364 18.87 8.28 35.80
N ASN A 365 18.46 9.55 35.81
CA ASN A 365 17.61 10.08 36.86
C ASN A 365 16.22 9.46 36.77
N ALA A 366 15.80 8.73 37.80
CA ALA A 366 14.53 8.00 37.79
C ALA A 366 13.28 8.89 37.71
N ALA A 367 13.37 10.16 38.10
CA ALA A 367 12.23 11.09 38.10
C ALA A 367 12.09 11.84 36.77
N SER A 368 13.19 12.20 36.13
CA SER A 368 13.18 13.03 34.92
C SER A 368 13.59 12.30 33.64
N GLY A 369 14.14 11.08 33.71
CA GLY A 369 14.70 10.37 32.56
C GLY A 369 16.04 10.93 32.04
N ASP A 370 16.59 11.96 32.70
CA ASP A 370 17.87 12.59 32.37
C ASP A 370 19.03 11.59 32.48
N LEU A 371 19.84 11.47 31.43
CA LEU A 371 20.94 10.50 31.30
C LEU A 371 22.34 11.13 31.48
N ARG A 372 22.43 12.41 31.83
CA ARG A 372 23.72 13.12 31.93
C ARG A 372 24.56 12.73 33.15
N GLY A 373 24.07 11.81 33.98
CA GLY A 373 24.68 11.38 35.23
C GLY A 373 24.52 12.40 36.37
N ASN A 374 25.09 12.06 37.53
CA ASN A 374 24.89 12.81 38.77
C ASN A 374 25.65 14.16 38.84
N SER A 375 26.71 14.31 38.05
CA SER A 375 27.56 15.51 38.02
C SER A 375 27.81 15.96 36.58
N PRO A 376 26.75 16.40 35.86
CA PRO A 376 26.84 16.70 34.45
C PRO A 376 27.77 17.88 34.17
N LYS A 377 28.59 17.76 33.12
CA LYS A 377 29.37 18.89 32.58
C LYS A 377 28.45 19.94 31.95
N ASN A 378 28.98 21.15 31.76
CA ASN A 378 28.22 22.27 31.15
C ASN A 378 27.69 21.97 29.74
N ASN A 379 28.31 21.03 29.02
CA ASN A 379 27.96 20.57 27.67
C ASN A 379 27.33 19.17 27.65
N ALA A 380 26.88 18.63 28.79
CA ALA A 380 26.47 17.23 28.90
C ALA A 380 25.17 16.88 28.17
N MET A 381 24.48 17.83 27.53
CA MET A 381 23.36 17.47 26.64
C MET A 381 23.81 16.60 25.45
N TYR A 382 25.08 16.62 25.05
CA TYR A 382 25.61 15.60 24.13
C TYR A 382 25.46 14.20 24.71
N ASP A 383 25.91 14.01 25.95
CA ASP A 383 25.83 12.75 26.66
C ASP A 383 24.40 12.23 26.72
N HIS A 384 23.43 13.10 27.03
CA HIS A 384 22.02 12.70 27.02
C HIS A 384 21.54 12.24 25.65
N GLY A 385 21.78 13.02 24.58
CA GLY A 385 21.29 12.68 23.24
C GLY A 385 21.86 11.35 22.74
N ILE A 386 23.16 11.13 22.95
CA ILE A 386 23.84 9.89 22.55
C ILE A 386 23.39 8.70 23.41
N ALA A 387 23.22 8.90 24.73
CA ALA A 387 22.72 7.87 25.63
C ALA A 387 21.26 7.50 25.38
N ALA A 388 20.41 8.48 25.10
CA ALA A 388 19.02 8.25 24.71
C ALA A 388 18.96 7.45 23.41
N LEU A 389 19.78 7.80 22.41
CA LEU A 389 19.88 7.02 21.17
C LEU A 389 20.31 5.56 21.45
N ALA A 390 21.34 5.34 22.26
CA ALA A 390 21.81 3.99 22.64
C ALA A 390 20.75 3.17 23.38
N LEU A 391 20.06 3.79 24.35
CA LEU A 391 19.01 3.13 25.13
C LEU A 391 17.77 2.81 24.28
N VAL A 392 17.38 3.73 23.41
CA VAL A 392 16.25 3.55 22.50
C VAL A 392 16.57 2.47 21.47
N GLU A 393 17.79 2.44 20.92
CA GLU A 393 18.18 1.34 20.03
C GLU A 393 18.28 0.00 20.75
N ALA A 394 18.81 -0.04 21.99
CA ALA A 394 18.80 -1.26 22.80
C ALA A 394 17.38 -1.80 22.97
N TYR A 395 16.42 -0.95 23.35
CA TYR A 395 15.00 -1.31 23.40
C TYR A 395 14.46 -1.68 22.01
N GLY A 396 14.80 -0.93 20.96
CA GLY A 396 14.34 -1.16 19.61
C GLY A 396 14.68 -2.56 19.11
N VAL A 397 15.95 -2.98 19.27
CA VAL A 397 16.48 -4.27 18.80
C VAL A 397 15.92 -5.44 19.59
N THR A 398 15.75 -5.26 20.90
CA THR A 398 15.48 -6.37 21.82
C THR A 398 14.03 -6.49 22.22
N LYS A 399 13.30 -5.37 22.18
CA LYS A 399 11.98 -5.20 22.81
C LYS A 399 11.95 -5.68 24.25
N ASP A 400 13.08 -5.58 24.93
CA ASP A 400 13.20 -5.83 26.34
C ASP A 400 12.21 -4.92 27.10
N SER A 401 11.24 -5.56 27.74
CA SER A 401 10.16 -4.89 28.45
C SER A 401 10.67 -4.01 29.60
N GLU A 402 11.83 -4.32 30.17
CA GLU A 402 12.45 -3.52 31.23
C GLU A 402 12.99 -2.19 30.69
N LEU A 403 13.39 -2.15 29.41
CA LEU A 403 13.94 -0.95 28.77
C LEU A 403 12.85 0.01 28.27
N LYS A 404 11.64 -0.47 27.95
CA LYS A 404 10.59 0.37 27.34
C LYS A 404 10.32 1.67 28.10
N LEU A 405 10.08 1.55 29.41
CA LEU A 405 9.76 2.72 30.26
C LEU A 405 10.99 3.63 30.44
N LYS A 406 12.19 3.06 30.47
CA LYS A 406 13.45 3.80 30.62
C LYS A 406 13.78 4.58 29.35
N ALA A 407 13.57 3.97 28.19
CA ALA A 407 13.72 4.60 26.89
C ALA A 407 12.69 5.71 26.68
N GLN A 408 11.42 5.47 27.03
CA GLN A 408 10.39 6.52 26.96
C GLN A 408 10.74 7.71 27.86
N ALA A 409 11.16 7.48 29.11
CA ALA A 409 11.55 8.56 30.01
C ALA A 409 12.73 9.40 29.47
N ALA A 410 13.70 8.75 28.80
CA ALA A 410 14.79 9.49 28.15
C ALA A 410 14.28 10.39 27.02
N ILE A 411 13.32 9.91 26.22
CA ILE A 411 12.68 10.70 25.16
C ILE A 411 11.81 11.82 25.73
N ASP A 412 11.09 11.57 26.81
CA ASP A 412 10.30 12.58 27.50
C ASP A 412 11.19 13.74 27.98
N PHE A 413 12.41 13.45 28.47
CA PHE A 413 13.38 14.50 28.79
C PHE A 413 13.84 15.29 27.56
N ILE A 414 14.02 14.65 26.39
CA ILE A 414 14.32 15.36 25.14
C ILE A 414 13.17 16.32 24.80
N VAL A 415 11.92 15.84 24.85
CA VAL A 415 10.71 16.64 24.60
C VAL A 415 10.63 17.83 25.57
N GLU A 416 10.78 17.56 26.87
CA GLU A 416 10.71 18.58 27.92
C GLU A 416 11.86 19.59 27.84
N SER A 417 13.03 19.22 27.33
CA SER A 417 14.20 20.10 27.26
C SER A 417 14.27 20.96 25.99
N GLN A 418 13.38 20.74 25.02
CA GLN A 418 13.36 21.47 23.74
C GLN A 418 13.09 22.98 23.94
N HIS A 419 13.84 23.83 23.25
CA HIS A 419 13.58 25.27 23.20
C HIS A 419 12.29 25.58 22.41
N GLU A 420 11.69 26.75 22.61
CA GLU A 420 10.48 27.18 21.88
C GLU A 420 10.69 27.29 20.36
N GLU A 421 11.91 27.56 19.92
CA GLU A 421 12.29 27.53 18.49
C GLU A 421 12.58 26.12 17.95
N GLY A 422 12.54 25.10 18.81
CA GLY A 422 12.59 23.69 18.44
C GLY A 422 13.93 22.97 18.51
N GLY A 423 15.05 23.69 18.69
CA GLY A 423 16.38 23.08 18.85
C GLY A 423 16.79 22.83 20.31
N TRP A 424 17.96 22.19 20.49
CA TRP A 424 18.60 21.92 21.77
C TRP A 424 20.06 22.42 21.78
N ARG A 425 20.56 22.81 22.94
CA ARG A 425 21.96 23.21 23.16
C ARG A 425 22.55 22.52 24.39
N TYR A 426 23.49 23.16 25.07
CA TYR A 426 24.29 22.58 26.13
C TYR A 426 23.54 22.46 27.46
N LYS A 427 22.45 23.23 27.63
CA LYS A 427 21.50 23.09 28.74
C LYS A 427 20.06 23.00 28.23
N PRO A 428 19.14 22.39 29.02
CA PRO A 428 17.72 22.37 28.72
C PRO A 428 17.16 23.78 28.50
N LYS A 429 16.24 23.92 27.54
CA LYS A 429 15.57 25.18 27.19
C LYS A 429 16.51 26.30 26.74
N GLU A 430 17.76 26.02 26.37
CA GLU A 430 18.61 26.98 25.66
C GLU A 430 18.30 26.97 24.16
N ARG A 431 18.37 28.16 23.54
CA ARG A 431 18.24 28.31 22.09
C ARG A 431 19.18 27.35 21.36
N GLY A 432 18.61 26.58 20.44
CA GLY A 432 19.26 25.39 19.88
C GLY A 432 20.58 25.62 19.15
N ASP A 433 21.33 24.54 18.97
CA ASP A 433 22.55 24.45 18.18
C ASP A 433 22.56 23.10 17.45
N LEU A 434 22.88 23.09 16.16
CA LEU A 434 22.74 21.88 15.35
C LEU A 434 23.63 20.73 15.83
N SER A 435 24.78 21.04 16.43
CA SER A 435 25.72 20.01 16.89
C SER A 435 25.13 19.13 18.01
N VAL A 436 24.29 19.70 18.89
CA VAL A 436 23.56 18.96 19.93
C VAL A 436 22.20 18.49 19.42
N THR A 437 21.50 19.36 18.69
CA THR A 437 20.17 19.06 18.14
C THR A 437 20.20 17.83 17.24
N GLY A 438 21.27 17.62 16.47
CA GLY A 438 21.41 16.43 15.62
C GLY A 438 21.30 15.11 16.40
N TRP A 439 21.90 15.01 17.59
CA TRP A 439 21.78 13.82 18.43
C TRP A 439 20.37 13.61 18.98
N MET A 440 19.68 14.71 19.35
CA MET A 440 18.29 14.64 19.80
C MET A 440 17.35 14.20 18.69
N VAL A 441 17.54 14.73 17.48
CA VAL A 441 16.75 14.32 16.29
C VAL A 441 16.99 12.85 15.95
N MET A 442 18.24 12.37 16.05
CA MET A 442 18.53 10.94 15.86
C MET A 442 17.85 10.06 16.92
N ALA A 443 17.89 10.46 18.20
CA ALA A 443 17.19 9.75 19.27
C ALA A 443 15.67 9.76 19.07
N LEU A 444 15.07 10.89 18.67
CA LEU A 444 13.65 11.01 18.34
C LEU A 444 13.27 10.16 17.13
N ALA A 445 14.10 10.14 16.07
CA ALA A 445 13.86 9.27 14.92
C ALA A 445 13.92 7.79 15.33
N SER A 446 14.93 7.39 16.10
CA SER A 446 15.05 6.03 16.65
C SER A 446 13.86 5.66 17.55
N ALA A 447 13.36 6.61 18.34
CA ALA A 447 12.22 6.44 19.22
C ALA A 447 10.92 6.26 18.44
N LYS A 448 10.70 7.12 17.43
CA LYS A 448 9.57 7.00 16.51
C LYS A 448 9.59 5.62 15.88
N MET A 449 10.73 5.16 15.39
CA MET A 449 10.84 3.84 14.78
C MET A 449 10.85 2.67 15.80
N SER A 450 10.94 2.95 17.09
CA SER A 450 10.87 1.93 18.14
C SER A 450 9.48 1.80 18.76
N GLY A 451 8.48 2.55 18.29
CA GLY A 451 7.13 2.59 18.87
C GLY A 451 7.04 3.40 20.16
N LEU A 452 7.95 4.35 20.38
CA LEU A 452 7.89 5.28 21.51
C LEU A 452 7.10 6.53 21.12
N ALA A 453 6.37 7.08 22.09
CA ALA A 453 5.51 8.23 21.87
C ALA A 453 6.32 9.51 21.75
N ILE A 454 6.01 10.33 20.74
CA ILE A 454 6.61 11.65 20.53
C ILE A 454 5.48 12.63 20.18
N PRO A 455 5.34 13.76 20.90
CA PRO A 455 4.37 14.77 20.55
C PRO A 455 4.65 15.37 19.16
N GLN A 456 3.60 15.55 18.34
CA GLN A 456 3.72 16.17 17.02
C GLN A 456 4.32 17.58 17.12
N SER A 457 4.02 18.33 18.18
CA SER A 457 4.60 19.66 18.43
C SER A 457 6.13 19.64 18.54
N THR A 458 6.72 18.55 19.04
CA THR A 458 8.18 18.40 19.11
C THR A 458 8.78 18.23 17.73
N LEU A 459 8.13 17.44 16.87
CA LEU A 459 8.54 17.23 15.47
C LEU A 459 8.38 18.52 14.65
N ASP A 460 7.28 19.26 14.85
CA ASP A 460 7.08 20.57 14.24
C ASP A 460 8.13 21.59 14.71
N GLY A 461 8.59 21.48 15.97
CA GLY A 461 9.73 22.24 16.47
C GLY A 461 11.03 21.91 15.71
N VAL A 462 11.29 20.62 15.43
CA VAL A 462 12.45 20.21 14.64
C VAL A 462 12.40 20.83 13.24
N ASP A 463 11.24 20.81 12.56
CA ASP A 463 11.05 21.47 11.26
C ASP A 463 11.41 22.96 11.34
N ASN A 464 10.85 23.66 12.32
CA ASN A 464 11.10 25.08 12.52
C ASN A 464 12.58 25.39 12.76
N PHE A 465 13.24 24.57 13.59
CA PHE A 465 14.68 24.72 13.85
C PHE A 465 15.50 24.51 12.58
N LEU A 466 15.23 23.46 11.81
CA LEU A 466 15.93 23.17 10.55
C LEU A 466 15.77 24.31 9.54
N GLU A 467 14.59 24.94 9.50
CA GLU A 467 14.37 26.10 8.65
C GLU A 467 15.21 27.31 9.10
N ILE A 468 15.24 27.61 10.40
CA ILE A 468 16.05 28.71 10.98
C ILE A 468 17.53 28.60 10.60
N ILE A 469 18.10 27.40 10.66
CA ILE A 469 19.53 27.18 10.40
C ILE A 469 19.87 26.94 8.93
N SER A 470 18.85 26.81 8.08
CA SER A 470 19.03 26.57 6.65
C SER A 470 19.40 27.82 5.87
N GLY A 471 19.93 27.62 4.67
CA GLY A 471 20.41 28.66 3.76
C GLY A 471 20.93 28.03 2.47
N GLY A 472 21.74 28.76 1.70
CA GLY A 472 22.06 28.34 0.33
C GLY A 472 21.05 28.87 -0.68
N LYS A 473 21.17 28.43 -1.94
CA LYS A 473 20.30 28.87 -3.03
C LYS A 473 18.91 28.28 -2.90
N ASP A 474 18.83 27.01 -2.52
CA ASP A 474 17.62 26.20 -2.47
C ASP A 474 17.30 25.75 -1.03
N GLY A 475 18.03 26.28 -0.04
CA GLY A 475 17.90 25.99 1.39
C GLY A 475 18.76 24.80 1.87
N GLY A 476 19.50 24.13 0.99
CA GLY A 476 20.21 22.89 1.28
C GLY A 476 21.52 23.04 2.05
N SER A 477 21.93 24.26 2.40
CA SER A 477 23.07 24.49 3.29
C SER A 477 22.59 24.70 4.72
N TYR A 478 23.24 24.04 5.68
CA TYR A 478 22.92 24.12 7.10
C TYR A 478 24.10 24.65 7.91
N GLY A 479 23.80 25.47 8.92
CA GLY A 479 24.79 26.10 9.78
C GLY A 479 24.44 26.00 11.26
N TYR A 480 25.18 26.76 12.06
CA TYR A 480 24.81 26.98 13.47
C TYR A 480 23.72 28.05 13.56
N THR A 481 23.00 28.10 14.66
CA THR A 481 21.96 29.12 14.88
C THR A 481 22.49 30.55 14.80
N ASP A 482 23.71 30.78 15.28
CA ASP A 482 24.37 32.09 15.25
C ASP A 482 25.12 32.35 13.91
N SER A 483 25.15 31.37 13.02
CA SER A 483 25.78 31.43 11.69
C SER A 483 25.08 30.43 10.77
N PRO A 484 23.81 30.71 10.38
CA PRO A 484 23.01 29.78 9.57
C PRO A 484 23.66 29.62 8.19
N GLY A 485 23.22 28.63 7.40
CA GLY A 485 23.80 28.26 6.10
C GLY A 485 23.85 29.35 5.01
N LYS A 486 23.63 30.63 5.34
CA LYS A 486 23.72 31.77 4.42
C LYS A 486 25.12 31.88 3.81
N GLY A 487 25.17 32.03 2.49
CA GLY A 487 26.41 32.22 1.74
C GLY A 487 27.36 31.03 1.73
N ASN A 488 26.87 29.80 1.99
CA ASN A 488 27.68 28.59 2.07
C ASN A 488 28.73 28.62 3.22
N SER A 489 28.43 29.37 4.29
CA SER A 489 29.27 29.50 5.49
C SER A 489 29.12 28.35 6.49
N GLY A 490 28.21 27.41 6.22
CA GLY A 490 28.03 26.19 7.02
C GLY A 490 29.31 25.35 7.05
N LYS A 491 29.75 24.96 8.24
CA LYS A 491 30.86 24.00 8.37
C LYS A 491 30.45 22.66 7.77
N ASN A 492 31.39 21.92 7.18
CA ASN A 492 31.14 20.60 6.56
C ASN A 492 30.27 19.67 7.44
N ALA A 493 30.62 19.55 8.73
CA ALA A 493 29.85 18.77 9.70
C ALA A 493 28.41 19.24 9.89
N MET A 494 28.16 20.56 9.87
CA MET A 494 26.80 21.11 10.03
C MET A 494 25.95 20.90 8.78
N ASN A 495 26.53 21.06 7.58
CA ASN A 495 25.82 20.72 6.35
C ASN A 495 25.40 19.24 6.35
N ALA A 496 26.31 18.33 6.72
CA ALA A 496 26.00 16.91 6.78
C ALA A 496 24.96 16.57 7.88
N ALA A 497 25.12 17.12 9.08
CA ALA A 497 24.20 16.90 10.19
C ALA A 497 22.80 17.43 9.89
N GLY A 498 22.69 18.65 9.35
CA GLY A 498 21.41 19.27 8.99
C GLY A 498 20.72 18.53 7.86
N PHE A 499 21.47 18.09 6.84
CA PHE A 499 20.91 17.26 5.77
C PHE A 499 20.38 15.94 6.31
N PHE A 500 21.15 15.24 7.14
CA PHE A 500 20.70 13.99 7.76
C PHE A 500 19.47 14.20 8.65
N CYS A 501 19.40 15.28 9.43
CA CYS A 501 18.22 15.61 10.22
C CYS A 501 16.99 15.88 9.33
N ALA A 502 17.15 16.58 8.20
CA ALA A 502 16.08 16.83 7.25
C ALA A 502 15.58 15.52 6.61
N GLN A 503 16.49 14.60 6.27
CA GLN A 503 16.15 13.26 5.78
C GLN A 503 15.34 12.49 6.85
N LEU A 504 15.80 12.45 8.10
CA LEU A 504 15.07 11.80 9.20
C LEU A 504 13.69 12.39 9.45
N ASN A 505 13.47 13.66 9.09
CA ASN A 505 12.16 14.31 9.17
C ASN A 505 11.30 14.19 7.89
N GLY A 506 11.71 13.35 6.94
CA GLY A 506 10.92 13.00 5.76
C GLY A 506 11.02 13.97 4.59
N ALA A 507 12.10 14.78 4.50
CA ALA A 507 12.38 15.54 3.28
C ALA A 507 12.46 14.59 2.07
N SER A 508 12.01 15.00 0.89
CA SER A 508 12.17 14.22 -0.35
C SER A 508 13.61 14.31 -0.88
N SER A 509 14.13 13.22 -1.44
CA SER A 509 15.38 13.23 -2.20
C SER A 509 15.28 14.04 -3.49
N ASN A 510 14.09 14.26 -4.03
CA ASN A 510 13.86 15.04 -5.24
C ASN A 510 13.75 16.55 -4.98
N ALA A 511 13.63 16.96 -3.71
CA ALA A 511 13.53 18.36 -3.36
C ALA A 511 14.82 19.12 -3.71
N ALA A 512 14.69 20.36 -4.18
CA ALA A 512 15.84 21.22 -4.50
C ALA A 512 16.81 21.36 -3.31
N LYS A 513 16.27 21.43 -2.08
CA LYS A 513 17.03 21.43 -0.82
C LYS A 513 17.93 20.19 -0.69
N ALA A 514 17.41 19.00 -0.98
CA ALA A 514 18.16 17.74 -0.89
C ALA A 514 19.24 17.61 -1.97
N PHE A 515 18.95 18.06 -3.20
CA PHE A 515 19.95 18.15 -4.27
C PHE A 515 21.09 19.11 -3.91
N GLU A 516 20.78 20.30 -3.37
CA GLU A 516 21.81 21.24 -2.93
C GLU A 516 22.67 20.63 -1.80
N SER A 517 22.04 19.98 -0.82
CA SER A 517 22.77 19.30 0.27
C SER A 517 23.67 18.16 -0.24
N SER A 518 23.19 17.33 -1.18
CA SER A 518 23.97 16.22 -1.71
C SER A 518 25.18 16.70 -2.53
N LEU A 519 25.03 17.79 -3.30
CA LEU A 519 26.13 18.44 -3.99
C LEU A 519 27.18 19.04 -3.03
N ILE A 520 26.75 19.60 -1.90
CA ILE A 520 27.68 20.08 -0.85
C ILE A 520 28.52 18.92 -0.30
N ILE A 521 27.89 17.77 -0.02
CA ILE A 521 28.61 16.57 0.44
C ILE A 521 29.55 16.03 -0.64
N ASP A 522 29.09 15.89 -1.89
CA ASP A 522 29.91 15.38 -3.00
C ASP A 522 31.14 16.26 -3.24
N LYS A 523 30.95 17.59 -3.24
CA LYS A 523 32.04 18.56 -3.41
C LYS A 523 33.05 18.49 -2.27
N THR A 524 32.58 18.32 -1.03
CA THR A 524 33.45 18.27 0.15
C THR A 524 34.20 16.95 0.22
N GLY A 525 33.55 15.84 -0.16
CA GLY A 525 34.09 14.49 -0.11
C GLY A 525 34.38 14.00 1.32
N PHE A 526 34.93 12.80 1.42
CA PHE A 526 35.32 12.17 2.69
C PHE A 526 36.61 12.79 3.26
N GLN A 527 36.59 13.20 4.54
CA GLN A 527 37.69 13.90 5.21
C GLN A 527 38.11 13.18 6.51
N MET A 528 39.05 12.24 6.41
CA MET A 528 39.50 11.37 7.52
C MET A 528 39.95 12.12 8.79
N ASN A 529 40.47 13.34 8.65
CA ASN A 529 40.95 14.16 9.76
C ASN A 529 39.83 14.80 10.59
N ASP A 530 38.57 14.75 10.14
CA ASP A 530 37.39 15.26 10.84
C ASP A 530 36.36 14.14 11.00
N ILE A 531 36.58 13.27 11.99
CA ILE A 531 35.71 12.12 12.27
C ILE A 531 34.26 12.53 12.55
N TYR A 532 34.04 13.71 13.12
CA TYR A 532 32.70 14.21 13.42
C TYR A 532 31.93 14.54 12.14
N TYR A 533 32.58 15.18 11.17
CA TYR A 533 32.02 15.33 9.84
C TYR A 533 31.85 13.98 9.13
N VAL A 534 32.84 13.08 9.22
CA VAL A 534 32.77 11.77 8.57
C VAL A 534 31.57 10.96 9.06
N TYR A 535 31.25 10.98 10.35
CA TYR A 535 30.09 10.29 10.88
C TYR A 535 28.78 10.78 10.25
N TYR A 536 28.48 12.08 10.35
CA TYR A 536 27.27 12.64 9.76
C TYR A 536 27.26 12.55 8.23
N GLY A 537 28.40 12.75 7.59
CA GLY A 537 28.55 12.64 6.15
C GLY A 537 28.26 11.22 5.65
N THR A 538 28.69 10.20 6.41
CA THR A 538 28.39 8.79 6.13
C THR A 538 26.90 8.53 6.24
N LEU A 539 26.26 8.98 7.32
CA LEU A 539 24.81 8.80 7.51
C LEU A 539 23.99 9.55 6.44
N ALA A 540 24.34 10.80 6.15
CA ALA A 540 23.63 11.62 5.15
C ALA A 540 23.80 11.07 3.73
N ALA A 541 25.03 10.69 3.35
CA ALA A 541 25.32 10.10 2.05
C ALA A 541 24.63 8.74 1.92
N TYR A 542 24.69 7.90 2.95
CA TYR A 542 24.02 6.61 2.96
C TYR A 542 22.49 6.74 2.87
N GLN A 543 21.86 7.64 3.62
CA GLN A 543 20.41 7.85 3.49
C GLN A 543 20.02 8.40 2.12
N HIS A 544 20.88 9.19 1.48
CA HIS A 544 20.63 9.72 0.14
C HIS A 544 20.91 8.71 -0.99
N GLN A 545 21.82 7.75 -0.76
CA GLN A 545 22.29 6.77 -1.74
C GLN A 545 22.91 7.42 -3.01
N GLY A 546 22.91 6.69 -4.13
CA GLY A 546 23.35 7.19 -5.43
C GLY A 546 24.85 7.47 -5.58
N PRO A 547 25.23 8.33 -6.53
CA PRO A 547 26.64 8.62 -6.85
C PRO A 547 27.43 9.14 -5.65
N VAL A 548 26.80 9.93 -4.79
CA VAL A 548 27.42 10.50 -3.59
C VAL A 548 27.80 9.39 -2.61
N TRP A 549 26.89 8.45 -2.34
CA TRP A 549 27.18 7.30 -1.48
C TRP A 549 28.27 6.40 -2.07
N ARG A 550 28.20 6.05 -3.36
CA ARG A 550 29.20 5.17 -3.99
C ARG A 550 30.62 5.72 -3.88
N LYS A 551 30.81 7.02 -4.17
CA LYS A 551 32.11 7.69 -4.01
C LYS A 551 32.54 7.74 -2.54
N TRP A 552 31.60 8.05 -1.64
CA TRP A 552 31.84 8.11 -0.20
C TRP A 552 32.29 6.76 0.35
N LEU A 553 31.54 5.70 0.09
CA LEU A 553 31.80 4.33 0.53
C LEU A 553 33.18 3.84 0.06
N ALA A 554 33.50 4.02 -1.22
CA ALA A 554 34.79 3.63 -1.76
C ALA A 554 35.96 4.32 -1.05
N LYS A 555 35.84 5.63 -0.79
CA LYS A 555 36.87 6.40 -0.09
C LYS A 555 36.94 6.04 1.39
N MET A 556 35.79 5.89 2.05
CA MET A 556 35.66 5.49 3.44
C MET A 556 36.34 4.14 3.70
N HIS A 557 36.00 3.10 2.93
CA HIS A 557 36.64 1.80 3.05
C HIS A 557 38.14 1.87 2.81
N SER A 558 38.58 2.58 1.76
CA SER A 558 40.01 2.71 1.47
C SER A 558 40.80 3.35 2.62
N GLU A 559 40.30 4.45 3.19
CA GLU A 559 41.01 5.19 4.25
C GLU A 559 40.94 4.46 5.61
N PHE A 560 39.76 3.98 6.02
CA PHE A 560 39.63 3.28 7.31
C PHE A 560 40.42 1.98 7.35
N LEU A 561 40.38 1.17 6.29
CA LEU A 561 41.14 -0.09 6.25
C LEU A 561 42.65 0.15 6.27
N LYS A 562 43.13 1.22 5.62
CA LYS A 562 44.54 1.58 5.58
C LYS A 562 45.08 2.09 6.92
N THR A 563 44.22 2.73 7.72
CA THR A 563 44.61 3.44 8.93
C THR A 563 44.24 2.71 10.23
N GLN A 564 43.59 1.54 10.14
CA GLN A 564 43.32 0.71 11.30
C GLN A 564 44.64 0.23 11.92
N GLU A 565 44.77 0.42 13.22
CA GLU A 565 45.94 -0.03 13.99
C GLU A 565 45.86 -1.53 14.32
N PRO A 566 46.98 -2.21 14.62
CA PRO A 566 46.99 -3.66 14.87
C PRO A 566 46.03 -4.12 15.97
N GLU A 567 45.81 -3.30 16.99
CA GLU A 567 44.88 -3.58 18.10
C GLU A 567 43.40 -3.39 17.73
N GLY A 568 43.10 -2.81 16.56
CA GLY A 568 41.74 -2.62 16.05
C GLY A 568 41.18 -1.20 16.13
N SER A 569 41.91 -0.26 16.72
CA SER A 569 41.51 1.15 16.86
C SER A 569 41.93 2.02 15.68
N TRP A 570 41.53 3.29 15.72
CA TRP A 570 41.96 4.32 14.77
C TRP A 570 42.68 5.49 15.46
N PRO A 571 43.58 6.17 14.73
CA PRO A 571 44.30 7.32 15.26
C PRO A 571 43.35 8.48 15.57
N VAL A 572 43.64 9.17 16.67
CA VAL A 572 42.89 10.34 17.10
C VAL A 572 43.43 11.59 16.41
N GLY A 573 42.59 12.26 15.61
CA GLY A 573 42.90 13.55 15.00
C GLY A 573 42.82 14.73 15.98
N GLY A 574 43.21 15.93 15.53
CA GLY A 574 42.98 17.17 16.29
C GLY A 574 41.51 17.59 16.34
N GLY A 575 41.20 18.67 17.08
CA GLY A 575 39.82 19.19 17.17
C GLY A 575 38.88 18.24 17.91
N HIS A 576 37.71 17.93 17.33
CA HIS A 576 36.71 17.05 17.94
C HIS A 576 37.25 15.63 18.22
N GLY A 577 38.10 15.08 17.33
CA GLY A 577 38.71 13.78 17.54
C GLY A 577 39.48 13.71 18.86
N GLY A 578 40.30 14.72 19.13
CA GLY A 578 41.07 14.82 20.38
C GLY A 578 40.20 14.89 21.63
N GLN A 579 39.05 15.56 21.57
CA GLN A 579 38.10 15.61 22.68
C GLN A 579 37.37 14.28 22.88
N MET A 580 37.12 13.54 21.80
CA MET A 580 36.44 12.24 21.80
C MET A 580 37.33 11.11 22.34
N GLY A 581 38.64 11.19 22.13
CA GLY A 581 39.57 10.13 22.52
C GLY A 581 39.41 8.86 21.69
N LYS A 582 40.28 7.88 21.94
CA LYS A 582 40.43 6.70 21.09
C LYS A 582 39.22 5.77 21.13
N VAL A 583 38.51 5.71 22.27
CA VAL A 583 37.29 4.89 22.43
C VAL A 583 36.17 5.40 21.52
N ILE A 584 35.81 6.68 21.62
CA ILE A 584 34.72 7.24 20.82
C ILE A 584 35.07 7.27 19.35
N VAL A 585 36.31 7.64 18.99
CA VAL A 585 36.76 7.62 17.59
C VAL A 585 36.64 6.22 16.99
N THR A 586 37.11 5.19 17.70
CA THR A 586 37.02 3.80 17.22
C THR A 586 35.57 3.35 17.08
N ALA A 587 34.70 3.69 18.05
CA ALA A 587 33.28 3.39 17.96
C ALA A 587 32.63 4.10 16.76
N LEU A 588 32.88 5.40 16.55
CA LEU A 588 32.34 6.16 15.40
C LEU A 588 32.80 5.57 14.05
N VAL A 589 34.06 5.13 13.95
CA VAL A 589 34.55 4.46 12.72
C VAL A 589 33.83 3.13 12.51
N ALA A 590 33.66 2.31 13.55
CA ALA A 590 32.87 1.08 13.46
C ALA A 590 31.43 1.38 12.99
N LEU A 591 30.78 2.39 13.58
CA LEU A 591 29.44 2.82 13.18
C LEU A 591 29.36 3.28 11.72
N CYS A 592 30.42 3.90 11.18
CA CYS A 592 30.46 4.29 9.78
C CYS A 592 30.56 3.05 8.86
N LEU A 593 31.37 2.06 9.23
CA LEU A 593 31.50 0.79 8.48
C LEU A 593 30.22 -0.06 8.57
N GLU A 594 29.50 0.03 9.68
CA GLU A 594 28.21 -0.64 9.91
C GLU A 594 27.03 0.05 9.20
N ALA A 595 27.16 1.33 8.84
CA ALA A 595 26.05 2.15 8.33
C ALA A 595 25.31 1.48 7.16
N GLN A 596 26.03 0.76 6.31
CA GLN A 596 25.50 0.15 5.09
C GLN A 596 24.47 -0.97 5.30
N TYR A 597 24.46 -1.57 6.48
CA TYR A 597 23.48 -2.60 6.88
C TYR A 597 22.74 -2.25 8.15
N ARG A 598 23.20 -1.26 8.92
CA ARG A 598 22.60 -0.89 10.20
C ARG A 598 21.25 -0.17 10.06
N TYR A 599 21.06 0.59 8.99
CA TYR A 599 19.84 1.37 8.77
C TYR A 599 19.31 1.12 7.37
N THR A 600 18.00 1.05 7.17
CA THR A 600 17.43 1.06 5.82
C THR A 600 17.46 2.48 5.25
N PRO A 601 17.96 2.72 4.01
CA PRO A 601 17.91 4.05 3.41
C PRO A 601 16.48 4.51 3.16
N LEU A 602 16.20 5.75 3.52
CA LEU A 602 14.89 6.37 3.38
C LEU A 602 14.41 6.46 1.94
N TYR A 603 15.30 6.52 0.95
CA TYR A 603 14.91 6.59 -0.46
C TYR A 603 15.23 5.31 -1.24
N GLY A 604 15.41 4.18 -0.54
CA GLY A 604 15.70 2.87 -1.15
C GLY A 604 17.17 2.66 -1.50
N LEU A 605 17.57 1.40 -1.73
CA LEU A 605 18.96 0.94 -1.82
C LEU A 605 19.69 1.24 -3.15
N GLY A 606 19.01 1.79 -4.15
CA GLY A 606 19.60 2.08 -5.46
C GLY A 606 19.22 3.43 -6.04
N PHE A 607 18.84 4.40 -5.19
CA PHE A 607 18.49 5.75 -5.64
C PHE A 607 19.52 6.33 -6.62
N GLU A 608 19.07 6.71 -7.81
CA GLU A 608 19.82 7.55 -8.74
C GLU A 608 19.19 8.94 -8.80
N PRO A 609 19.96 10.05 -8.85
CA PRO A 609 19.40 11.38 -9.00
C PRO A 609 18.78 11.58 -10.40
N ASP A 610 17.84 12.50 -10.50
CA ASP A 610 17.18 12.80 -11.77
C ASP A 610 18.20 13.52 -12.67
N PRO A 611 18.46 13.04 -13.90
CA PRO A 611 19.35 13.72 -14.83
C PRO A 611 18.95 15.17 -15.11
N GLU A 612 17.66 15.49 -15.02
CA GLU A 612 17.13 16.85 -15.20
C GLU A 612 17.31 17.74 -13.95
N GLY A 613 17.67 17.15 -12.81
CA GLY A 613 17.86 17.83 -11.54
C GLY A 613 16.58 17.89 -10.68
N PRO A 614 16.53 18.79 -9.67
CA PRO A 614 15.40 18.87 -8.76
C PRO A 614 14.13 19.33 -9.48
N ASN A 615 12.99 18.75 -9.09
CA ASN A 615 11.69 19.11 -9.64
C ASN A 615 10.98 20.12 -8.73
N LEU A 616 10.27 21.08 -9.33
CA LEU A 616 9.52 22.11 -8.58
C LEU A 616 8.19 21.61 -8.02
N ASN A 617 7.70 20.45 -8.47
CA ASN A 617 6.41 19.87 -8.09
C ASN A 617 6.53 18.83 -6.96
N VAL A 618 7.67 18.79 -6.27
CA VAL A 618 7.86 17.88 -5.12
C VAL A 618 6.92 18.30 -4.00
N LEU A 619 6.16 17.34 -3.49
CA LEU A 619 5.26 17.52 -2.37
C LEU A 619 6.05 17.78 -1.09
N ASP A 620 5.50 18.66 -0.25
CA ASP A 620 6.00 18.85 1.11
C ASP A 620 5.81 17.57 1.94
N SER A 621 6.72 17.30 2.88
CA SER A 621 6.69 16.08 3.70
C SER A 621 5.38 15.91 4.46
N LYS A 622 4.72 17.01 4.88
CA LYS A 622 3.42 16.97 5.59
C LYS A 622 2.25 16.64 4.66
N SER A 623 2.45 16.75 3.35
CA SER A 623 1.45 16.42 2.32
C SER A 623 1.58 15.00 1.78
N LEU A 624 2.65 14.27 2.16
CA LEU A 624 2.83 12.89 1.75
C LEU A 624 1.72 11.99 2.31
N PRO A 625 1.30 10.96 1.56
CA PRO A 625 0.32 10.01 2.04
C PRO A 625 0.80 9.31 3.31
N LYS A 626 -0.13 9.04 4.21
CA LYS A 626 0.16 8.25 5.41
C LYS A 626 0.42 6.82 5.00
N ASP A 627 1.32 6.18 5.74
CA ASP A 627 1.59 4.80 5.47
C ASP A 627 0.43 3.89 5.91
N PRO A 628 -0.03 2.94 5.06
CA PRO A 628 -1.13 2.05 5.40
C PRO A 628 -0.68 0.99 6.40
N ILE A 629 -1.54 0.66 7.36
CA ILE A 629 -1.33 -0.46 8.28
C ILE A 629 -2.44 -1.47 8.04
N PHE A 630 -2.07 -2.73 7.79
CA PHE A 630 -3.01 -3.81 7.54
C PHE A 630 -3.26 -4.63 8.81
N ARG A 631 -4.44 -5.23 8.90
CA ARG A 631 -4.77 -6.30 9.84
C ARG A 631 -4.10 -7.60 9.40
N HIS A 632 -4.21 -8.65 10.21
CA HIS A 632 -3.69 -9.97 9.85
C HIS A 632 -4.30 -10.44 8.53
N ALA A 633 -3.43 -10.96 7.67
CA ALA A 633 -3.84 -11.57 6.43
C ALA A 633 -4.70 -12.82 6.67
N LYS A 634 -5.70 -13.01 5.81
CA LYS A 634 -6.67 -14.11 5.83
C LYS A 634 -6.51 -14.92 4.55
N HIS A 635 -6.37 -16.24 4.69
CA HIS A 635 -6.37 -17.16 3.55
C HIS A 635 -7.77 -17.23 2.91
N LEU A 636 -7.86 -17.08 1.60
CA LEU A 636 -9.09 -17.19 0.82
C LEU A 636 -9.22 -18.59 0.18
N LYS A 637 -9.58 -19.57 1.01
CA LYS A 637 -9.68 -21.01 0.69
C LYS A 637 -10.48 -21.35 -0.58
N GLU A 638 -11.46 -20.53 -0.96
CA GLU A 638 -12.31 -20.75 -2.14
C GLU A 638 -11.53 -20.62 -3.46
N PHE A 639 -10.42 -19.88 -3.44
CA PHE A 639 -9.52 -19.81 -4.59
C PHE A 639 -8.60 -21.01 -4.69
N GLY A 640 -8.26 -21.67 -3.59
CA GLY A 640 -7.19 -22.68 -3.54
C GLY A 640 -7.40 -23.89 -4.45
N SER A 641 -6.30 -24.43 -4.94
CA SER A 641 -6.21 -25.72 -5.63
C SER A 641 -4.85 -26.39 -5.32
N PRO A 642 -4.59 -27.64 -5.76
CA PRO A 642 -3.26 -28.28 -5.67
C PRO A 642 -2.20 -27.69 -6.61
N SER A 643 -2.27 -26.40 -6.93
CA SER A 643 -1.43 -25.70 -7.89
C SER A 643 -1.29 -24.25 -7.48
N ASP A 644 -0.24 -23.58 -7.97
CA ASP A 644 -0.02 -22.17 -7.68
C ASP A 644 -1.19 -21.30 -8.17
N GLU A 645 -1.69 -20.47 -7.27
CA GLU A 645 -2.62 -19.38 -7.54
C GLU A 645 -1.84 -18.07 -7.50
N MET A 646 -1.75 -17.39 -8.64
CA MET A 646 -0.85 -16.26 -8.83
C MET A 646 -1.57 -15.03 -9.40
N ALA A 647 -0.94 -13.86 -9.25
CA ALA A 647 -1.36 -12.59 -9.84
C ALA A 647 -2.87 -12.29 -9.69
N PRO A 648 -3.40 -12.23 -8.46
CA PRO A 648 -4.77 -11.78 -8.24
C PRO A 648 -4.90 -10.32 -8.68
N VAL A 649 -5.97 -10.00 -9.40
CA VAL A 649 -6.33 -8.63 -9.74
C VAL A 649 -7.82 -8.40 -9.53
N ILE A 650 -8.18 -7.38 -8.76
CA ILE A 650 -9.55 -7.01 -8.44
C ILE A 650 -10.06 -5.90 -9.37
N THR A 651 -11.31 -6.03 -9.80
CA THR A 651 -11.96 -5.01 -10.65
C THR A 651 -12.24 -3.70 -9.92
N ASP A 652 -12.37 -2.60 -10.67
CA ASP A 652 -12.72 -1.25 -10.17
C ASP A 652 -13.97 -1.18 -9.26
N HIS A 653 -14.87 -2.16 -9.37
CA HIS A 653 -16.08 -2.25 -8.55
C HIS A 653 -15.95 -3.17 -7.32
N GLY A 654 -14.81 -3.83 -7.16
CA GLY A 654 -14.58 -4.81 -6.10
C GLY A 654 -15.40 -6.10 -6.23
N ASP A 655 -16.04 -6.35 -7.37
CA ASP A 655 -17.01 -7.44 -7.53
C ASP A 655 -16.44 -8.71 -8.20
N PHE A 656 -15.27 -8.63 -8.84
CA PHE A 656 -14.54 -9.79 -9.37
C PHE A 656 -13.05 -9.73 -9.07
N VAL A 657 -12.47 -10.90 -8.80
CA VAL A 657 -11.03 -11.15 -8.80
C VAL A 657 -10.70 -12.08 -9.96
N TYR A 658 -9.71 -11.68 -10.76
CA TYR A 658 -9.09 -12.51 -11.78
C TYR A 658 -7.74 -12.98 -11.26
N PHE A 659 -7.31 -14.17 -11.63
CA PHE A 659 -6.02 -14.70 -11.18
C PHE A 659 -5.55 -15.79 -12.15
N THR A 660 -4.26 -16.12 -12.05
CA THR A 660 -3.59 -17.14 -12.85
C THR A 660 -3.53 -18.45 -12.08
N SER A 661 -3.80 -19.57 -12.74
CA SER A 661 -3.73 -20.90 -12.11
C SER A 661 -3.36 -21.97 -13.12
N SER A 662 -2.61 -22.99 -12.68
CA SER A 662 -2.34 -24.22 -13.44
C SER A 662 -3.22 -25.40 -13.02
N ARG A 663 -4.32 -25.13 -12.31
CA ARG A 663 -5.26 -26.16 -11.84
C ARG A 663 -5.80 -27.05 -12.96
N GLU A 664 -6.17 -28.27 -12.58
CA GLU A 664 -6.81 -29.23 -13.49
C GLU A 664 -8.12 -28.66 -14.11
N GLY A 665 -8.35 -28.99 -15.38
CA GLY A 665 -9.54 -28.53 -16.13
C GLY A 665 -9.31 -27.28 -16.98
N GLY A 666 -8.09 -26.76 -17.02
CA GLY A 666 -7.66 -25.69 -17.94
C GLY A 666 -7.40 -26.16 -19.39
N PHE A 667 -7.02 -25.21 -20.25
CA PHE A 667 -6.75 -25.41 -21.68
C PHE A 667 -5.27 -25.75 -21.98
N GLY A 668 -4.38 -25.62 -21.00
CA GLY A 668 -2.93 -25.68 -21.22
C GLY A 668 -2.11 -25.52 -19.96
N GLY A 669 -1.05 -24.71 -20.02
CA GLY A 669 -0.13 -24.43 -18.91
C GLY A 669 -0.82 -23.65 -17.79
N SER A 670 -0.43 -22.39 -17.60
CA SER A 670 -1.19 -21.48 -16.72
C SER A 670 -2.34 -20.84 -17.48
N ASP A 671 -3.52 -20.78 -16.85
CA ASP A 671 -4.74 -20.19 -17.40
C ASP A 671 -5.23 -19.04 -16.52
N ILE A 672 -6.04 -18.14 -17.08
CA ILE A 672 -6.73 -17.10 -16.33
C ILE A 672 -8.10 -17.59 -15.87
N TYR A 673 -8.34 -17.43 -14.58
CA TYR A 673 -9.60 -17.71 -13.90
C TYR A 673 -10.20 -16.43 -13.35
N ARG A 674 -11.50 -16.46 -13.05
CA ARG A 674 -12.18 -15.40 -12.31
C ARG A 674 -13.07 -15.95 -11.22
N SER A 675 -13.23 -15.19 -10.15
CA SER A 675 -14.27 -15.42 -9.14
C SER A 675 -15.01 -14.12 -8.83
N ARG A 676 -16.30 -14.24 -8.55
CA ARG A 676 -17.13 -13.15 -8.05
C ARG A 676 -16.95 -12.99 -6.55
N ILE A 677 -16.75 -11.76 -6.09
CA ILE A 677 -16.83 -11.40 -4.67
C ILE A 677 -18.26 -10.91 -4.40
N SER A 678 -18.99 -11.64 -3.54
CA SER A 678 -20.31 -11.20 -3.07
C SER A 678 -20.49 -11.56 -1.59
N GLY A 679 -20.48 -10.55 -0.72
CA GLY A 679 -20.47 -10.78 0.73
C GLY A 679 -19.06 -11.06 1.23
N GLU A 680 -18.91 -11.99 2.19
CA GLU A 680 -17.62 -12.29 2.83
C GLU A 680 -16.79 -13.38 2.11
N GLU A 681 -17.40 -14.24 1.29
CA GLU A 681 -16.69 -15.35 0.61
C GLU A 681 -16.74 -15.19 -0.92
N PRO A 682 -15.64 -15.49 -1.65
CA PRO A 682 -15.65 -15.56 -3.11
C PRO A 682 -16.48 -16.74 -3.63
N SER A 683 -17.01 -16.63 -4.84
CA SER A 683 -17.60 -17.77 -5.53
C SER A 683 -16.55 -18.81 -5.95
N VAL A 684 -16.99 -19.98 -6.42
CA VAL A 684 -16.07 -20.95 -7.05
C VAL A 684 -15.45 -20.33 -8.31
N PRO A 685 -14.11 -20.41 -8.49
CA PRO A 685 -13.46 -19.88 -9.69
C PRO A 685 -13.93 -20.54 -10.98
N ALA A 686 -14.09 -19.71 -12.02
CA ALA A 686 -14.45 -20.12 -13.37
C ALA A 686 -13.32 -19.78 -14.36
N ASN A 687 -12.94 -20.76 -15.19
CA ASN A 687 -12.00 -20.56 -16.29
C ASN A 687 -12.60 -19.59 -17.33
N LEU A 688 -11.77 -18.74 -17.95
CA LEU A 688 -12.22 -17.73 -18.92
C LEU A 688 -12.53 -18.24 -20.34
N GLY A 689 -12.32 -19.53 -20.63
CA GLY A 689 -12.65 -20.13 -21.92
C GLY A 689 -11.55 -19.95 -22.97
N GLU A 690 -11.72 -20.59 -24.14
CA GLU A 690 -10.71 -20.64 -25.22
C GLU A 690 -10.46 -19.29 -25.92
N GLU A 691 -11.36 -18.32 -25.73
CA GLU A 691 -11.20 -16.95 -26.23
C GLU A 691 -10.06 -16.22 -25.51
N VAL A 692 -9.87 -16.55 -24.22
CA VAL A 692 -8.86 -15.95 -23.35
C VAL A 692 -7.72 -16.92 -23.08
N ASN A 693 -7.99 -18.21 -22.88
CA ASN A 693 -7.04 -19.28 -22.51
C ASN A 693 -6.73 -20.23 -23.68
N SER A 694 -5.61 -20.95 -23.60
CA SER A 694 -5.09 -21.80 -24.68
C SER A 694 -4.16 -22.88 -24.14
N LYS A 695 -3.54 -23.66 -25.03
CA LYS A 695 -2.53 -24.67 -24.67
C LYS A 695 -1.22 -24.13 -24.11
N PHE A 696 -1.09 -22.81 -24.02
CA PHE A 696 0.11 -22.06 -23.68
C PHE A 696 -0.04 -21.44 -22.27
N ASN A 697 0.89 -20.61 -21.83
CA ASN A 697 0.78 -19.91 -20.55
C ASN A 697 0.11 -18.55 -20.76
N GLU A 698 -0.98 -18.33 -20.05
CA GLU A 698 -1.65 -17.06 -19.87
C GLU A 698 -1.50 -16.61 -18.41
N THR A 699 -0.77 -15.53 -18.18
CA THR A 699 -0.35 -15.10 -16.83
C THR A 699 -0.50 -13.60 -16.63
N ASN A 700 -0.43 -13.16 -15.36
CA ASN A 700 -0.37 -11.74 -14.98
C ASN A 700 -1.54 -10.90 -15.54
N PRO A 701 -2.79 -11.26 -15.22
CA PRO A 701 -3.95 -10.48 -15.63
C PRO A 701 -3.88 -9.06 -15.04
N ALA A 702 -4.25 -8.07 -15.85
CA ALA A 702 -4.48 -6.70 -15.44
C ALA A 702 -5.83 -6.24 -16.00
N VAL A 703 -6.66 -5.62 -15.15
CA VAL A 703 -8.01 -5.18 -15.53
C VAL A 703 -8.07 -3.67 -15.66
N ARG A 704 -8.89 -3.19 -16.60
CA ARG A 704 -9.31 -1.79 -16.68
C ARG A 704 -10.74 -1.69 -17.17
N MET A 705 -11.31 -0.48 -17.13
CA MET A 705 -12.70 -0.23 -17.56
C MET A 705 -13.69 -1.12 -16.81
N ALA A 706 -13.64 -1.12 -15.48
CA ALA A 706 -14.53 -1.93 -14.63
C ALA A 706 -14.50 -3.45 -14.91
N GLY A 707 -13.33 -3.98 -15.30
CA GLY A 707 -13.18 -5.40 -15.63
C GLY A 707 -13.66 -5.80 -17.03
N PHE A 708 -14.12 -4.84 -17.84
CA PHE A 708 -14.54 -5.11 -19.23
C PHE A 708 -13.37 -5.13 -20.23
N HIS A 709 -12.15 -4.86 -19.77
CA HIS A 709 -10.95 -4.98 -20.57
C HIS A 709 -9.87 -5.68 -19.74
N LEU A 710 -9.42 -6.82 -20.23
CA LEU A 710 -8.38 -7.63 -19.62
C LEU A 710 -7.12 -7.57 -20.49
N LEU A 711 -5.99 -7.25 -19.87
CA LEU A 711 -4.65 -7.38 -20.43
C LEU A 711 -3.95 -8.53 -19.71
N PHE A 712 -3.09 -9.28 -20.40
CA PHE A 712 -2.36 -10.40 -19.80
C PHE A 712 -1.15 -10.79 -20.65
N ASN A 713 -0.22 -11.53 -20.05
CA ASN A 713 0.95 -12.07 -20.75
C ASN A 713 0.63 -13.44 -21.35
N SER A 714 1.04 -13.68 -22.59
CA SER A 714 0.91 -14.99 -23.24
C SER A 714 2.10 -15.37 -24.12
N ASP A 715 2.49 -16.64 -24.08
CA ASP A 715 3.54 -17.25 -24.91
C ASP A 715 3.01 -18.00 -26.15
N ARG A 716 1.72 -17.79 -26.52
CA ARG A 716 1.04 -18.39 -27.70
C ARG A 716 1.81 -18.35 -29.02
N LYS A 717 2.68 -17.36 -29.21
CA LYS A 717 3.48 -17.17 -30.44
C LYS A 717 4.93 -17.65 -30.31
N GLN A 718 5.25 -18.48 -29.31
CA GLN A 718 6.63 -18.93 -29.01
C GLN A 718 7.58 -17.75 -28.70
N SER A 719 7.01 -16.59 -28.35
CA SER A 719 7.72 -15.49 -27.71
C SER A 719 7.59 -15.72 -26.20
N ILE A 720 8.69 -15.53 -25.47
CA ILE A 720 8.83 -15.78 -24.02
C ILE A 720 8.02 -14.83 -23.11
N SER A 721 6.72 -14.61 -23.40
CA SER A 721 5.74 -13.65 -22.83
C SER A 721 5.54 -12.36 -23.63
N SER A 722 4.44 -12.30 -24.40
CA SER A 722 3.97 -11.08 -25.10
C SER A 722 2.71 -10.53 -24.42
N LEU A 723 2.49 -9.22 -24.45
CA LEU A 723 1.27 -8.60 -23.94
C LEU A 723 0.09 -8.83 -24.91
N TYR A 724 -0.99 -9.41 -24.40
CA TYR A 724 -2.28 -9.60 -25.07
C TYR A 724 -3.38 -8.80 -24.38
N GLY A 725 -4.44 -8.51 -25.13
CA GLY A 725 -5.62 -7.86 -24.62
C GLY A 725 -6.90 -8.45 -25.20
N THR A 726 -7.94 -8.47 -24.39
CA THR A 726 -9.31 -8.80 -24.80
C THR A 726 -10.29 -7.84 -24.11
N LYS A 727 -11.43 -7.63 -24.76
CA LYS A 727 -12.55 -6.87 -24.20
C LYS A 727 -13.70 -7.82 -23.97
N SER A 728 -14.43 -7.58 -22.90
CA SER A 728 -15.66 -8.27 -22.64
C SER A 728 -16.87 -7.39 -22.82
N LYS A 729 -17.97 -8.03 -23.19
CA LYS A 729 -19.26 -7.37 -23.42
C LYS A 729 -20.25 -7.86 -22.37
N ARG A 730 -20.90 -6.92 -21.68
CA ARG A 730 -21.94 -7.23 -20.71
C ARG A 730 -23.20 -7.71 -21.43
N VAL A 731 -23.65 -8.93 -21.13
CA VAL A 731 -24.93 -9.43 -21.63
C VAL A 731 -26.06 -8.79 -20.82
N MET A 732 -26.92 -8.02 -21.51
CA MET A 732 -28.12 -7.42 -20.93
C MET A 732 -29.38 -8.20 -21.31
N MET A 733 -30.31 -8.37 -20.36
CA MET A 733 -31.60 -8.99 -20.65
C MET A 733 -32.55 -8.00 -21.34
N ARG A 734 -33.09 -8.40 -22.49
CA ARG A 734 -34.24 -7.73 -23.13
C ARG A 734 -35.32 -8.74 -23.48
N TYR A 735 -36.57 -8.38 -23.21
CA TYR A 735 -37.73 -9.20 -23.59
C TYR A 735 -38.04 -8.99 -25.08
N ASP A 736 -38.11 -10.08 -25.85
CA ASP A 736 -38.58 -10.06 -27.24
C ASP A 736 -40.06 -10.50 -27.30
N TYR A 737 -40.94 -9.53 -27.60
CA TYR A 737 -42.39 -9.73 -27.70
C TYR A 737 -42.86 -10.19 -29.10
N SER A 738 -41.95 -10.37 -30.06
CA SER A 738 -42.28 -10.72 -31.45
C SER A 738 -42.46 -12.22 -31.70
N LYS A 739 -42.10 -13.08 -30.73
CA LYS A 739 -42.14 -14.55 -30.87
C LYS A 739 -43.43 -15.13 -30.26
N MET A 740 -43.99 -16.11 -30.97
CA MET A 740 -45.21 -16.82 -30.56
C MET A 740 -44.90 -18.00 -29.63
N PRO A 741 -45.84 -18.39 -28.73
CA PRO A 741 -45.73 -19.60 -27.92
C PRO A 741 -45.46 -20.87 -28.76
N SER A 742 -44.69 -21.82 -28.22
CA SER A 742 -44.55 -23.13 -28.87
C SER A 742 -45.86 -23.92 -28.88
N MET A 743 -46.00 -24.82 -29.87
CA MET A 743 -47.19 -25.65 -30.02
C MET A 743 -47.41 -26.60 -28.81
N THR A 744 -46.34 -26.97 -28.12
CA THR A 744 -46.39 -27.76 -26.89
C THR A 744 -47.01 -26.96 -25.74
N TRP A 745 -46.62 -25.70 -25.58
CA TRP A 745 -47.24 -24.81 -24.59
C TRP A 745 -48.73 -24.61 -24.86
N VAL A 746 -49.11 -24.39 -26.14
CA VAL A 746 -50.53 -24.23 -26.53
C VAL A 746 -51.33 -25.47 -26.11
N LYS A 747 -50.80 -26.67 -26.37
CA LYS A 747 -51.45 -27.94 -25.96
C LYS A 747 -51.62 -28.05 -24.45
N ASN A 748 -50.58 -27.70 -23.68
CA ASN A 748 -50.62 -27.81 -22.21
C ASN A 748 -51.56 -26.79 -21.56
N ASN A 749 -51.88 -25.69 -22.26
CA ASN A 749 -52.73 -24.62 -21.75
C ASN A 749 -54.10 -24.53 -22.45
N LEU A 750 -54.47 -25.54 -23.25
CA LEU A 750 -55.73 -25.60 -24.02
C LEU A 750 -56.97 -25.31 -23.17
N VAL A 751 -57.05 -25.87 -21.96
CA VAL A 751 -58.20 -25.69 -21.05
C VAL A 751 -58.32 -24.24 -20.60
N LEU A 752 -57.20 -23.59 -20.29
CA LEU A 752 -57.17 -22.22 -19.78
C LEU A 752 -57.46 -21.22 -20.90
N LEU A 753 -56.89 -21.44 -22.08
CA LEU A 753 -57.17 -20.68 -23.31
C LEU A 753 -58.64 -20.83 -23.72
N GLY A 754 -59.18 -22.05 -23.69
CA GLY A 754 -60.58 -22.33 -23.97
C GLY A 754 -61.54 -21.67 -22.98
N SER A 755 -61.18 -21.66 -21.68
CA SER A 755 -61.96 -21.00 -20.64
C SER A 755 -62.00 -19.48 -20.82
N ALA A 756 -60.85 -18.86 -21.13
CA ALA A 756 -60.76 -17.44 -21.40
C ALA A 756 -61.58 -17.02 -22.65
N LEU A 757 -61.50 -17.81 -23.72
CA LEU A 757 -62.29 -17.59 -24.94
C LEU A 757 -63.79 -17.72 -24.66
N THR A 758 -64.19 -18.72 -23.87
CA THR A 758 -65.60 -18.95 -23.51
C THR A 758 -66.13 -17.77 -22.69
N LEU A 759 -65.38 -17.30 -21.69
CA LEU A 759 -65.73 -16.13 -20.89
C LEU A 759 -65.85 -14.86 -21.75
N PHE A 760 -64.96 -14.68 -22.71
CA PHE A 760 -65.01 -13.55 -23.64
C PHE A 760 -66.25 -13.60 -24.55
N ILE A 761 -66.60 -14.76 -25.09
CA ILE A 761 -67.82 -14.95 -25.89
C ILE A 761 -69.07 -14.70 -25.04
N LEU A 762 -69.11 -15.25 -23.82
CA LEU A 762 -70.23 -15.06 -22.90
C LEU A 762 -70.41 -13.58 -22.55
N PHE A 763 -69.31 -12.86 -22.37
CA PHE A 763 -69.32 -11.42 -22.17
C PHE A 763 -69.85 -10.67 -23.40
N ILE A 764 -69.40 -10.97 -24.62
CA ILE A 764 -69.93 -10.35 -25.84
C ILE A 764 -71.44 -10.58 -25.94
N PHE A 765 -71.91 -11.80 -25.66
CA PHE A 765 -73.34 -12.11 -25.68
C PHE A 765 -74.13 -11.29 -24.65
N LEU A 766 -73.63 -11.20 -23.41
CA LEU A 766 -74.25 -10.41 -22.34
C LEU A 766 -74.18 -8.90 -22.63
N PHE A 767 -73.10 -8.42 -23.23
CA PHE A 767 -72.90 -7.03 -23.63
C PHE A 767 -73.87 -6.65 -24.74
N ILE A 768 -74.00 -7.45 -25.80
CA ILE A 768 -74.98 -7.24 -26.87
C ILE A 768 -76.40 -7.25 -26.28
N ARG A 769 -76.73 -8.20 -25.40
CA ARG A 769 -78.05 -8.29 -24.76
C ARG A 769 -78.34 -7.09 -23.86
N ALA A 770 -77.36 -6.56 -23.15
CA ALA A 770 -77.50 -5.36 -22.32
C ALA A 770 -77.75 -4.08 -23.15
N PHE A 771 -77.41 -4.08 -24.44
CA PHE A 771 -77.55 -2.94 -25.34
C PHE A 771 -78.62 -3.12 -26.44
N LYS A 772 -79.33 -4.26 -26.53
CA LYS A 772 -80.40 -4.52 -27.52
C LYS A 772 -81.81 -4.69 -26.88
N ARG A 773 -82.55 -3.57 -26.67
CA ARG A 773 -84.01 -3.36 -26.94
C ARG A 773 -84.54 -2.05 -26.32
N THR A 774 -85.01 -1.14 -27.18
CA THR A 774 -86.23 -0.32 -27.00
C THR A 774 -86.71 0.08 -28.39
N GLN A 775 -87.48 -0.80 -29.02
CA GLN A 775 -88.37 -0.52 -30.15
C GLN A 775 -89.56 -1.46 -29.93
N SER A 776 -90.55 -1.01 -29.15
CA SER A 776 -91.89 -1.61 -29.06
C SER A 776 -92.74 -0.85 -28.02
N VAL A 777 -93.00 0.44 -28.21
CA VAL A 777 -94.17 1.15 -27.62
C VAL A 777 -94.42 2.40 -28.47
N THR A 778 -95.09 2.26 -29.62
CA THR A 778 -95.80 3.33 -30.35
C THR A 778 -96.62 2.67 -31.47
N GLU A 779 -97.58 1.82 -31.13
CA GLU A 779 -98.50 1.21 -32.12
C GLU A 779 -99.96 1.19 -31.65
N GLU A 780 -100.34 1.97 -30.63
CA GLU A 780 -101.68 1.87 -30.03
C GLU A 780 -102.30 3.23 -29.65
N ASN A 781 -102.17 4.27 -30.50
CA ASN A 781 -102.89 5.54 -30.27
C ASN A 781 -103.35 6.32 -31.52
N ASP A 782 -103.28 5.76 -32.73
CA ASP A 782 -103.69 6.48 -33.97
C ASP A 782 -105.11 6.16 -34.48
N GLU A 783 -105.98 5.55 -33.66
CA GLU A 783 -107.38 5.24 -34.06
C GLU A 783 -108.47 6.18 -33.49
N VAL A 784 -108.11 7.28 -32.83
CA VAL A 784 -109.11 8.28 -32.39
C VAL A 784 -108.61 9.70 -32.66
N THR A 785 -108.71 10.17 -33.90
CA THR A 785 -109.14 11.55 -34.29
C THR A 785 -108.92 11.81 -35.80
N GLN A 786 -109.66 11.11 -36.66
CA GLN A 786 -110.18 11.70 -37.90
C GLN A 786 -111.63 12.11 -37.63
N ALA A 787 -111.84 13.33 -37.10
CA ALA A 787 -113.15 14.01 -37.11
C ALA A 787 -113.02 15.48 -36.67
N SER A 788 -112.49 16.35 -37.54
CA SER A 788 -112.99 17.72 -37.78
C SER A 788 -112.03 18.49 -38.71
N ALA A 789 -112.53 18.86 -39.89
CA ALA A 789 -111.90 19.50 -41.07
C ALA A 789 -111.09 18.53 -41.96
N ASN A 790 -111.62 17.95 -43.04
CA ASN A 790 -112.89 18.13 -43.78
C ASN A 790 -113.73 16.85 -43.78
#